data_AF-A0A940HL93-F1
#
_entry.id   AF-A0A940HL93-F1
#
_cell.length_a   1.000
_cell.length_b   1.000
_cell.length_c   1.000
_cell.angle_alpha   90.00
_cell.angle_beta   90.00
_cell.angle_gamma   90.00
#
_symmetry.space_group_name_H-M   'P 1'
#
loop_
_entity.id
_entity.type
_entity.pdbx_description
1 polymer ?
#
loop_
_entity_poly.entity_id
_entity_poly.type
_entity_poly.pdbx_seq_one_letter_code
_entity_poly.pdbx_strand_id
1 'polypeptide(L)'
;MKRHLPLFFLSLFFYISTAAQITPNASGVLFVKKGSNGNGSSWANALGELADAMKAANADNSITEIWVAAGTYHPLYKYPDNQAATPNDPDNTFSITRGYKVYGHFAGNESSIAERRLYDPAFKTSMSGDFANNNVVSSTSDWINWVGIQENAHIVLTVVNNPFIFVYELNGLTITGGYNNTGSYPGAGIKTGGNVTGILRNLEITENLSTAKGSAVYIEGGSLIMTNCIIRNNQSPATENAGIYLGTGSTAHIFNTVFTRNFASGGNALFVDQAFAKLINCTLVENGVSNSGTITANGPVGYIHCLNSIILQTFQGKGDWPKLLQGSMRYFVQNCIVESNSFNGSTIANFQNIDPQFVGTTALPDFSLNTNSLAVNAGNNLNYISIAGQTNIATDKDLAGNPRLKLGTVDIGAFESQKYTQEIYYNGSSVTYGDPDFVIPVTISSGLPVSINSADPSIADAYLIAGKWMIKINKAGTVSFTVTQAGNDDYAPASRNLEIEIKKRPVTITVSERSKIYGDSDPNIGWTFSGTVNTDVVYGNTIREPGEDVGEYKILPGTLDAGPNYTIKLLPAVFKITPRTLHVAMRAEQKFYGQPDPEPGMYIDGFVNNDQLAGIVHREPGEDAGDYQYTVGSLTAGNNYSLVFFPNRLRIHKSELIISIGSYSRPFGEPNPPMELQYSGFVNNDGPEDIVPPDILMDANISSIPGYYPISLAGGSSNNYTFNLIPLGNLQITAARVNILQHPAGKAICAGNSASLQINAEAVSPIVTLKYLWETSSDGNSNWQLVLGEENSTLSNVNTPGYYRCMVIAPGIIIRSDAAQLVVNKADIPVIQIADKICLNDGTVALKASPAGGVFSGTGVSNNTWNLEIPEAGKHTIQYSYTDGNGCIGEASKLIDLQACVDNADGISLLKALAYPNPSAGPVTLRLLVGVDDNWYISVSDIHGKLVQQQKVSFRKGWNTVLLDISTEPAGIYSISLGRGGKWKKTISIVKR
;
A
#
# COMPACT_ATOMS: atom_id res chain seq x y z
N MET A 1 122.89 -12.60 -72.95
CA MET A 1 123.06 -13.92 -72.31
C MET A 1 122.27 -13.90 -71.00
N LYS A 2 121.46 -14.93 -70.71
CA LYS A 2 120.49 -15.05 -69.59
C LYS A 2 119.30 -14.05 -69.61
N ARG A 3 118.11 -14.56 -69.25
CA ARG A 3 116.77 -13.96 -69.33
C ARG A 3 116.00 -14.25 -68.03
N HIS A 4 114.85 -13.58 -67.85
CA HIS A 4 113.82 -13.79 -66.82
C HIS A 4 114.20 -13.25 -65.42
N LEU A 5 113.32 -12.62 -64.64
CA LEU A 5 111.87 -12.37 -64.75
C LEU A 5 111.54 -11.04 -64.01
N PRO A 6 110.53 -10.22 -64.40
CA PRO A 6 110.19 -9.03 -63.63
C PRO A 6 109.47 -9.38 -62.32
N LEU A 7 110.00 -8.92 -61.17
CA LEU A 7 109.25 -8.93 -59.92
C LEU A 7 108.23 -7.78 -59.92
N PHE A 8 106.94 -8.13 -59.86
CA PHE A 8 105.89 -7.18 -59.51
C PHE A 8 106.03 -6.76 -58.04
N PHE A 9 106.18 -5.46 -57.79
CA PHE A 9 105.94 -4.90 -56.45
C PHE A 9 104.43 -4.74 -56.26
N LEU A 10 103.79 -5.73 -55.64
CA LEU A 10 102.39 -5.64 -55.22
C LEU A 10 102.33 -4.88 -53.89
N SER A 11 101.97 -3.59 -53.93
CA SER A 11 101.71 -2.80 -52.73
C SER A 11 100.41 -3.30 -52.06
N LEU A 12 100.57 -4.14 -51.04
CA LEU A 12 99.46 -4.72 -50.29
C LEU A 12 98.79 -3.64 -49.40
N PHE A 13 97.80 -2.94 -49.94
CA PHE A 13 96.90 -2.12 -49.14
C PHE A 13 96.06 -3.03 -48.25
N PHE A 14 96.38 -3.08 -46.95
CA PHE A 14 95.48 -3.61 -45.93
C PHE A 14 94.24 -2.71 -45.86
N TYR A 15 93.13 -3.15 -46.45
CA TYR A 15 91.82 -2.64 -46.11
C TYR A 15 91.46 -3.11 -44.70
N ILE A 16 91.81 -2.32 -43.70
CA ILE A 16 91.23 -2.46 -42.36
C ILE A 16 89.78 -1.97 -42.47
N SER A 17 88.85 -2.92 -42.52
CA SER A 17 87.42 -2.67 -42.41
C SER A 17 87.10 -2.17 -41.01
N THR A 18 87.19 -0.86 -40.79
CA THR A 18 86.63 -0.21 -39.59
C THR A 18 85.12 -0.40 -39.61
N ALA A 19 84.56 -1.08 -38.60
CA ALA A 19 83.12 -1.16 -38.42
C ALA A 19 82.53 0.26 -38.36
N ALA A 20 81.40 0.48 -39.06
CA ALA A 20 80.76 1.78 -39.09
C ALA A 20 80.34 2.20 -37.67
N GLN A 21 80.74 3.39 -37.24
CA GLN A 21 80.38 3.91 -35.92
C GLN A 21 78.86 4.07 -35.82
N ILE A 22 78.24 3.34 -34.88
CA ILE A 22 76.80 3.46 -34.59
C ILE A 22 76.51 4.91 -34.21
N THR A 23 75.56 5.53 -34.90
CA THR A 23 75.28 6.98 -34.81
C THR A 23 73.77 7.21 -34.93
N PRO A 24 73.09 7.74 -33.89
CA PRO A 24 71.68 8.12 -34.00
C PRO A 24 71.47 9.32 -34.92
N ASN A 25 70.22 9.59 -35.28
CA ASN A 25 69.87 10.85 -35.94
C ASN A 25 69.99 12.06 -34.97
N ALA A 26 69.78 13.27 -35.49
CA ALA A 26 69.85 14.50 -34.71
C ALA A 26 68.84 14.60 -33.53
N SER A 27 67.83 13.72 -33.48
CA SER A 27 66.85 13.61 -32.40
C SER A 27 67.13 12.47 -31.41
N GLY A 28 68.27 11.79 -31.52
CA GLY A 28 68.64 10.66 -30.66
C GLY A 28 67.99 9.33 -31.03
N VAL A 29 67.43 9.18 -32.24
CA VAL A 29 66.79 7.95 -32.71
C VAL A 29 67.78 7.06 -33.45
N LEU A 30 67.88 5.79 -33.04
CA LEU A 30 68.48 4.71 -33.85
C LEU A 30 67.42 3.93 -34.62
N PHE A 31 67.67 3.66 -35.89
CA PHE A 31 66.81 2.87 -36.76
C PHE A 31 67.36 1.46 -36.96
N VAL A 32 66.52 0.43 -36.80
CA VAL A 32 66.90 -1.00 -36.86
C VAL A 32 66.01 -1.72 -37.86
N LYS A 33 66.63 -2.47 -38.78
CA LYS A 33 65.94 -3.29 -39.79
C LYS A 33 66.74 -4.54 -40.07
N LYS A 34 66.16 -5.70 -39.74
CA LYS A 34 66.80 -7.03 -39.81
C LYS A 34 67.67 -7.22 -41.06
N GLY A 35 68.95 -7.54 -40.86
CA GLY A 35 69.91 -7.82 -41.94
C GLY A 35 70.46 -6.60 -42.71
N SER A 36 70.20 -5.38 -42.25
CA SER A 36 70.82 -4.15 -42.79
C SER A 36 72.26 -3.96 -42.29
N ASN A 37 73.09 -3.23 -43.05
CA ASN A 37 74.52 -3.01 -42.74
C ASN A 37 74.86 -1.53 -42.46
N GLY A 38 73.88 -0.71 -42.09
CA GLY A 38 74.05 0.72 -41.85
C GLY A 38 74.50 1.05 -40.41
N ASN A 39 74.56 2.35 -40.10
CA ASN A 39 75.02 2.87 -38.80
C ASN A 39 73.90 3.25 -37.82
N GLY A 40 72.63 3.08 -38.22
CA GLY A 40 71.44 3.41 -37.43
C GLY A 40 70.91 4.84 -37.58
N SER A 41 71.51 5.69 -38.43
CA SER A 41 71.15 7.11 -38.53
C SER A 41 69.83 7.43 -39.25
N SER A 42 69.28 6.48 -40.02
CA SER A 42 68.01 6.59 -40.74
C SER A 42 67.53 5.20 -41.18
N TRP A 43 66.29 5.06 -41.66
CA TRP A 43 65.82 3.81 -42.26
C TRP A 43 66.67 3.29 -43.44
N ALA A 44 67.25 4.20 -44.24
CA ALA A 44 68.15 3.83 -45.33
C ALA A 44 69.52 3.33 -44.84
N ASN A 45 69.94 3.80 -43.66
CA ASN A 45 71.18 3.42 -42.99
C ASN A 45 70.92 2.59 -41.72
N ALA A 46 69.86 1.78 -41.68
CA ALA A 46 69.46 1.08 -40.45
C ALA A 46 70.50 0.04 -39.98
N LEU A 47 70.57 -0.19 -38.67
CA LEU A 47 71.33 -1.30 -38.07
C LEU A 47 70.66 -2.65 -38.39
N GLY A 48 71.47 -3.69 -38.52
CA GLY A 48 70.99 -5.04 -38.84
C GLY A 48 70.32 -5.77 -37.70
N GLU A 49 70.68 -5.47 -36.45
CA GLU A 49 70.20 -6.20 -35.27
C GLU A 49 69.84 -5.26 -34.11
N LEU A 50 68.75 -5.61 -33.40
CA LEU A 50 68.29 -4.86 -32.23
C LEU A 50 69.26 -4.97 -31.05
N ALA A 51 69.97 -6.10 -30.92
CA ALA A 51 70.94 -6.30 -29.85
C ALA A 51 72.09 -5.29 -29.92
N ASP A 52 72.54 -4.95 -31.13
CA ASP A 52 73.58 -3.93 -31.35
C ASP A 52 73.07 -2.52 -31.00
N ALA A 53 71.84 -2.20 -31.39
CA ALA A 53 71.21 -0.92 -31.07
C ALA A 53 71.02 -0.73 -29.57
N MET A 54 70.57 -1.77 -28.85
CA MET A 54 70.41 -1.73 -27.39
C MET A 54 71.76 -1.68 -26.67
N LYS A 55 72.78 -2.41 -27.15
CA LYS A 55 74.15 -2.32 -26.64
C LYS A 55 74.74 -0.92 -26.83
N ALA A 56 74.52 -0.29 -27.98
CA ALA A 56 74.91 1.09 -28.23
C ALA A 56 74.17 2.07 -27.31
N ALA A 57 72.85 1.93 -27.16
CA ALA A 57 72.06 2.75 -26.25
C ALA A 57 72.56 2.65 -24.80
N ASN A 58 72.83 1.45 -24.30
CA ASN A 58 73.38 1.25 -22.96
C ASN A 58 74.75 1.93 -22.72
N ALA A 59 75.49 2.27 -23.78
CA ALA A 59 76.81 2.90 -23.71
C ALA A 59 76.81 4.41 -24.03
N ASP A 60 75.91 4.89 -24.90
CA ASP A 60 75.84 6.29 -25.34
C ASP A 60 74.48 6.92 -24.99
N ASN A 61 74.51 7.93 -24.12
CA ASN A 61 73.34 8.69 -23.66
C ASN A 61 72.69 9.56 -24.74
N SER A 62 73.34 9.78 -25.89
CA SER A 62 72.75 10.52 -27.02
C SER A 62 71.57 9.77 -27.66
N ILE A 63 71.53 8.45 -27.50
CA ILE A 63 70.47 7.58 -28.01
C ILE A 63 69.29 7.61 -27.03
N THR A 64 68.18 8.26 -27.40
CA THR A 64 66.97 8.35 -26.57
C THR A 64 65.91 7.34 -26.98
N GLU A 65 65.89 6.93 -28.25
CA GLU A 65 64.89 6.02 -28.81
C GLU A 65 65.51 5.03 -29.81
N ILE A 66 64.95 3.83 -29.90
CA ILE A 66 65.28 2.83 -30.91
C ILE A 66 63.98 2.49 -31.65
N TRP A 67 63.95 2.72 -32.97
CA TRP A 67 62.83 2.42 -33.86
C TRP A 67 63.15 1.16 -34.67
N VAL A 68 62.30 0.15 -34.56
CA VAL A 68 62.57 -1.21 -35.02
C VAL A 68 61.54 -1.64 -36.06
N ALA A 69 62.00 -1.94 -37.27
CA ALA A 69 61.16 -2.48 -38.33
C ALA A 69 60.68 -3.90 -37.99
N ALA A 70 59.57 -4.30 -38.61
CA ALA A 70 59.00 -5.64 -38.54
C ALA A 70 60.06 -6.75 -38.75
N GLY A 71 59.91 -7.86 -38.02
CA GLY A 71 60.83 -9.00 -38.07
C GLY A 71 61.22 -9.55 -36.70
N THR A 72 61.96 -10.65 -36.71
CA THR A 72 62.44 -11.35 -35.51
C THR A 72 63.90 -11.02 -35.23
N TYR A 73 64.18 -10.56 -34.01
CA TYR A 73 65.49 -10.19 -33.52
C TYR A 73 65.84 -11.05 -32.32
N HIS A 74 67.09 -11.50 -32.25
CA HIS A 74 67.59 -12.37 -31.19
C HIS A 74 68.63 -11.63 -30.33
N PRO A 75 68.77 -11.98 -29.04
CA PRO A 75 69.83 -11.42 -28.22
C PRO A 75 71.19 -12.00 -28.64
N LEU A 76 72.24 -11.16 -28.67
CA LEU A 76 73.59 -11.54 -29.14
C LEU A 76 74.68 -11.45 -28.06
N TYR A 77 74.32 -11.01 -26.85
CA TYR A 77 75.26 -10.61 -25.81
C TYR A 77 74.84 -11.16 -24.45
N LYS A 78 75.82 -11.67 -23.69
CA LYS A 78 75.65 -11.98 -22.27
C LYS A 78 75.72 -10.71 -21.42
N TYR A 79 74.95 -10.71 -20.34
CA TYR A 79 75.02 -9.70 -19.28
C TYR A 79 75.58 -10.34 -17.99
N PRO A 80 76.51 -9.70 -17.23
CA PRO A 80 77.00 -8.34 -17.35
C PRO A 80 78.18 -8.12 -18.31
N ASP A 81 78.82 -9.19 -18.77
CA ASP A 81 80.18 -9.11 -19.32
C ASP A 81 80.28 -8.46 -20.71
N ASN A 82 79.16 -8.27 -21.43
CA ASN A 82 79.06 -7.57 -22.72
C ASN A 82 79.99 -8.09 -23.85
N GLN A 83 80.67 -9.22 -23.64
CA GLN A 83 81.52 -9.86 -24.63
C GLN A 83 80.69 -10.40 -25.80
N ALA A 84 81.33 -10.59 -26.96
CA ALA A 84 80.71 -11.32 -28.06
C ALA A 84 80.52 -12.78 -27.61
N ALA A 85 79.27 -13.15 -27.37
CA ALA A 85 78.93 -14.50 -26.95
C ALA A 85 79.08 -15.47 -28.13
N THR A 86 79.12 -16.76 -27.81
CA THR A 86 78.82 -17.79 -28.80
C THR A 86 77.42 -17.53 -29.40
N PRO A 87 77.25 -17.62 -30.73
CA PRO A 87 75.92 -17.57 -31.34
C PRO A 87 75.01 -18.62 -30.69
N ASN A 88 73.76 -18.23 -30.42
CA ASN A 88 72.73 -19.08 -29.84
C ASN A 88 73.04 -19.60 -28.41
N ASP A 89 73.84 -18.86 -27.64
CA ASP A 89 74.07 -19.15 -26.23
C ASP A 89 72.85 -18.78 -25.36
N PRO A 90 72.31 -19.69 -24.52
CA PRO A 90 71.15 -19.42 -23.67
C PRO A 90 71.31 -18.25 -22.68
N ASP A 91 72.54 -17.86 -22.30
CA ASP A 91 72.75 -16.68 -21.43
C ASP A 91 72.61 -15.33 -22.18
N ASN A 92 72.44 -15.36 -23.51
CA ASN A 92 72.26 -14.14 -24.29
C ASN A 92 70.90 -13.50 -23.96
N THR A 93 70.93 -12.22 -23.59
CA THR A 93 69.74 -11.46 -23.22
C THR A 93 69.77 -10.08 -23.87
N PHE A 94 68.62 -9.54 -24.26
CA PHE A 94 68.53 -8.11 -24.51
C PHE A 94 68.69 -7.41 -23.15
N SER A 95 69.48 -6.34 -23.08
CA SER A 95 69.74 -5.65 -21.81
C SER A 95 69.36 -4.18 -21.85
N ILE A 96 68.86 -3.66 -20.72
CA ILE A 96 68.60 -2.23 -20.50
C ILE A 96 69.29 -1.82 -19.19
N THR A 97 70.27 -0.92 -19.26
CA THR A 97 71.05 -0.43 -18.11
C THR A 97 70.68 0.99 -17.67
N ARG A 98 69.95 1.73 -18.52
CA ARG A 98 69.49 3.11 -18.30
C ARG A 98 68.16 3.38 -19.01
N GLY A 99 67.58 4.56 -18.79
CA GLY A 99 66.34 4.95 -19.46
C GLY A 99 66.53 5.31 -20.94
N TYR A 100 65.80 4.62 -21.81
CA TYR A 100 65.52 4.96 -23.21
C TYR A 100 64.25 4.21 -23.66
N LYS A 101 63.82 4.43 -24.90
CA LYS A 101 62.59 3.83 -25.45
C LYS A 101 62.88 2.88 -26.60
N VAL A 102 62.12 1.81 -26.73
CA VAL A 102 62.16 0.88 -27.87
C VAL A 102 60.77 0.74 -28.48
N TYR A 103 60.68 1.07 -29.77
CA TYR A 103 59.44 1.13 -30.53
C TYR A 103 59.48 0.13 -31.69
N GLY A 104 58.57 -0.84 -31.71
CA GLY A 104 58.36 -1.74 -32.85
C GLY A 104 57.09 -1.40 -33.65
N HIS A 105 56.72 -2.27 -34.59
CA HIS A 105 55.64 -2.08 -35.58
C HIS A 105 55.87 -0.97 -36.62
N PHE A 106 57.11 -0.83 -37.07
CA PHE A 106 57.46 -0.03 -38.26
C PHE A 106 57.60 -0.90 -39.51
N ALA A 107 57.17 -0.38 -40.67
CA ALA A 107 57.50 -0.88 -42.00
C ALA A 107 58.97 -0.60 -42.38
N GLY A 108 59.59 0.39 -41.74
CA GLY A 108 60.95 0.81 -41.99
C GLY A 108 61.04 1.87 -43.09
N ASN A 109 60.07 2.77 -43.15
CA ASN A 109 60.05 3.94 -44.03
C ASN A 109 59.36 5.19 -43.40
N GLU A 110 58.90 5.08 -42.16
CA GLU A 110 58.11 6.10 -41.46
C GLU A 110 58.92 7.33 -41.04
N SER A 111 58.28 8.50 -41.07
CA SER A 111 58.85 9.77 -40.63
C SER A 111 58.55 10.10 -39.16
N SER A 112 57.52 9.48 -38.59
CA SER A 112 57.02 9.77 -37.24
C SER A 112 56.52 8.51 -36.51
N ILE A 113 56.50 8.56 -35.18
CA ILE A 113 55.98 7.48 -34.31
C ILE A 113 54.48 7.17 -34.52
N ALA A 114 53.73 8.13 -35.09
CA ALA A 114 52.29 8.01 -35.32
C ALA A 114 51.94 7.19 -36.58
N GLU A 115 52.90 6.99 -37.50
CA GLU A 115 52.73 6.19 -38.72
C GLU A 115 52.83 4.67 -38.47
N ARG A 116 53.18 4.26 -37.24
CA ARG A 116 53.32 2.86 -36.83
C ARG A 116 52.02 2.06 -36.95
N ARG A 117 52.15 0.81 -37.39
CA ARG A 117 51.03 -0.09 -37.66
C ARG A 117 50.78 -1.05 -36.50
N LEU A 118 50.57 -0.49 -35.31
CA LEU A 118 50.49 -1.21 -34.02
C LEU A 118 49.45 -2.35 -33.95
N TYR A 119 48.46 -2.36 -34.83
CA TYR A 119 47.35 -3.34 -34.85
C TYR A 119 47.38 -4.24 -36.10
N ASP A 120 48.43 -4.13 -36.92
CA ASP A 120 48.61 -4.94 -38.14
C ASP A 120 49.69 -6.00 -37.90
N PRO A 121 49.34 -7.31 -37.85
CA PRO A 121 50.30 -8.37 -37.55
C PRO A 121 51.40 -8.54 -38.60
N ALA A 122 51.23 -8.00 -39.82
CA ALA A 122 52.27 -8.01 -40.83
C ALA A 122 53.50 -7.16 -40.45
N PHE A 123 53.34 -6.23 -39.50
CA PHE A 123 54.41 -5.32 -39.05
C PHE A 123 55.04 -5.73 -37.71
N LYS A 124 54.65 -6.89 -37.17
CA LYS A 124 55.09 -7.39 -35.87
C LYS A 124 56.62 -7.39 -35.70
N THR A 125 57.08 -6.74 -34.64
CA THR A 125 58.49 -6.76 -34.21
C THR A 125 58.64 -7.71 -33.03
N SER A 126 59.41 -8.78 -33.20
CA SER A 126 59.61 -9.82 -32.17
C SER A 126 61.02 -9.78 -31.61
N MET A 127 61.13 -9.69 -30.28
CA MET A 127 62.32 -10.00 -29.50
C MET A 127 62.18 -11.47 -29.09
N SER A 128 62.94 -12.35 -29.73
CA SER A 128 62.81 -13.79 -29.57
C SER A 128 64.07 -14.42 -28.98
N GLY A 129 63.89 -15.14 -27.87
CA GLY A 129 64.90 -16.06 -27.33
C GLY A 129 65.06 -17.34 -28.15
N ASP A 130 64.13 -17.65 -29.07
CA ASP A 130 64.20 -18.79 -29.97
C ASP A 130 65.22 -18.55 -31.09
N PHE A 131 66.47 -18.97 -30.88
CA PHE A 131 67.53 -18.79 -31.87
C PHE A 131 67.37 -19.67 -33.12
N ALA A 132 66.72 -20.83 -32.99
CA ALA A 132 66.55 -21.78 -34.09
C ALA A 132 65.27 -21.54 -34.90
N ASN A 133 64.34 -20.74 -34.37
CA ASN A 133 62.99 -20.49 -34.89
C ASN A 133 62.23 -21.81 -35.14
N ASN A 134 62.39 -22.77 -34.21
CA ASN A 134 61.89 -24.13 -34.29
C ASN A 134 60.94 -24.51 -33.14
N ASN A 135 60.62 -23.57 -32.24
CA ASN A 135 59.67 -23.81 -31.16
C ASN A 135 58.32 -24.24 -31.73
N VAL A 136 57.88 -25.45 -31.38
CA VAL A 136 56.51 -25.91 -31.60
C VAL A 136 55.79 -25.86 -30.26
N VAL A 137 54.93 -24.84 -30.13
CA VAL A 137 54.12 -24.61 -28.95
C VAL A 137 52.68 -25.01 -29.25
N SER A 138 52.18 -26.06 -28.60
CA SER A 138 50.77 -26.45 -28.69
C SER A 138 50.10 -26.42 -27.32
N SER A 139 49.14 -25.51 -27.15
CA SER A 139 48.31 -25.42 -25.96
C SER A 139 47.16 -26.41 -26.03
N THR A 140 47.05 -27.32 -25.06
CA THR A 140 45.80 -28.02 -24.76
C THR A 140 45.04 -27.22 -23.67
N SER A 141 43.88 -27.72 -23.23
CA SER A 141 43.14 -27.15 -22.10
C SER A 141 43.89 -27.20 -20.76
N ASP A 142 44.85 -28.12 -20.64
CA ASP A 142 45.42 -28.50 -19.35
C ASP A 142 46.88 -28.04 -19.19
N TRP A 143 47.61 -27.82 -20.29
CA TRP A 143 49.04 -27.52 -20.30
C TRP A 143 49.51 -27.00 -21.66
N ILE A 144 50.69 -26.38 -21.71
CA ILE A 144 51.40 -26.12 -22.97
C ILE A 144 52.43 -27.22 -23.21
N ASN A 145 52.35 -27.87 -24.37
CA ASN A 145 53.39 -28.75 -24.86
C ASN A 145 54.47 -27.95 -25.58
N TRP A 146 55.74 -28.24 -25.25
CA TRP A 146 56.90 -27.50 -25.72
C TRP A 146 57.89 -28.45 -26.42
N VAL A 147 58.26 -28.11 -27.65
CA VAL A 147 59.26 -28.82 -28.46
C VAL A 147 60.19 -27.79 -29.10
N GLY A 148 61.49 -28.06 -29.16
CA GLY A 148 62.49 -27.13 -29.75
C GLY A 148 62.99 -26.02 -28.81
N ILE A 149 62.84 -26.17 -27.50
CA ILE A 149 63.11 -25.09 -26.53
C ILE A 149 64.52 -25.08 -25.90
N GLN A 150 65.41 -26.03 -26.20
CA GLN A 150 66.63 -26.25 -25.38
C GLN A 150 67.73 -25.22 -25.63
N GLU A 151 67.74 -24.66 -26.83
CA GLU A 151 68.58 -23.57 -27.31
C GLU A 151 68.13 -22.19 -26.79
N ASN A 152 66.87 -22.06 -26.40
CA ASN A 152 66.24 -20.78 -26.13
C ASN A 152 66.98 -19.96 -25.07
N ALA A 153 67.03 -18.64 -25.26
CA ALA A 153 67.52 -17.71 -24.25
C ALA A 153 66.83 -17.94 -22.89
N HIS A 154 67.60 -18.01 -21.81
CA HIS A 154 67.05 -18.16 -20.46
C HIS A 154 66.15 -16.99 -20.08
N ILE A 155 66.55 -15.78 -20.45
CA ILE A 155 65.75 -14.56 -20.26
C ILE A 155 65.84 -13.71 -21.52
N VAL A 156 64.71 -13.46 -22.18
CA VAL A 156 64.68 -12.68 -23.44
C VAL A 156 65.14 -11.25 -23.18
N LEU A 157 64.61 -10.59 -22.16
CA LEU A 157 64.94 -9.21 -21.80
C LEU A 157 65.26 -9.05 -20.30
N THR A 158 66.47 -8.58 -20.01
CA THR A 158 66.94 -8.25 -18.66
C THR A 158 67.12 -6.74 -18.48
N VAL A 159 66.27 -6.12 -17.67
CA VAL A 159 66.48 -4.77 -17.17
C VAL A 159 67.31 -4.85 -15.89
N VAL A 160 68.43 -4.15 -15.90
CA VAL A 160 69.49 -4.31 -14.91
C VAL A 160 69.13 -3.55 -13.64
N ASN A 161 69.23 -4.22 -12.50
CA ASN A 161 69.12 -3.58 -11.18
C ASN A 161 70.31 -2.63 -10.98
N ASN A 162 70.06 -1.35 -11.24
CA ASN A 162 71.03 -0.26 -11.19
C ASN A 162 70.77 0.56 -9.91
N PRO A 163 71.79 1.04 -9.18
CA PRO A 163 71.58 2.00 -8.09
C PRO A 163 70.81 3.27 -8.50
N PHE A 164 70.85 3.65 -9.78
CA PHE A 164 70.15 4.84 -10.30
C PHE A 164 68.68 4.58 -10.65
N ILE A 165 67.81 5.54 -10.30
CA ILE A 165 66.41 5.57 -10.73
C ILE A 165 66.36 5.92 -12.22
N PHE A 166 65.67 5.11 -13.02
CA PHE A 166 65.35 5.45 -14.41
C PHE A 166 64.00 4.87 -14.86
N VAL A 167 63.52 5.37 -16.00
CA VAL A 167 62.30 4.92 -16.67
C VAL A 167 62.65 4.43 -18.07
N TYR A 168 62.15 3.26 -18.47
CA TYR A 168 62.28 2.74 -19.83
C TYR A 168 60.90 2.53 -20.45
N GLU A 169 60.78 2.67 -21.77
CA GLU A 169 59.54 2.35 -22.50
C GLU A 169 59.79 1.24 -23.52
N LEU A 170 58.93 0.22 -23.52
CA LEU A 170 58.80 -0.78 -24.56
C LEU A 170 57.42 -0.66 -25.17
N ASN A 171 57.32 -0.44 -26.48
CA ASN A 171 56.02 -0.15 -27.09
C ASN A 171 55.88 -0.73 -28.51
N GLY A 172 54.93 -1.65 -28.68
CA GLY A 172 54.72 -2.36 -29.95
C GLY A 172 55.74 -3.47 -30.20
N LEU A 173 56.04 -4.31 -29.22
CA LEU A 173 57.01 -5.41 -29.31
C LEU A 173 56.39 -6.73 -28.84
N THR A 174 56.79 -7.83 -29.46
CA THR A 174 56.53 -9.18 -28.95
C THR A 174 57.76 -9.69 -28.21
N ILE A 175 57.58 -10.34 -27.06
CA ILE A 175 58.65 -10.92 -26.24
C ILE A 175 58.34 -12.40 -26.04
N THR A 176 59.17 -13.27 -26.62
CA THR A 176 58.84 -14.69 -26.82
C THR A 176 60.05 -15.60 -26.80
N GLY A 177 59.83 -16.90 -26.58
CA GLY A 177 60.87 -17.91 -26.67
C GLY A 177 61.90 -17.85 -25.53
N GLY A 178 61.52 -17.35 -24.35
CA GLY A 178 62.33 -17.48 -23.14
C GLY A 178 62.18 -18.86 -22.50
N TYR A 179 63.29 -19.54 -22.17
CA TYR A 179 63.29 -20.82 -21.47
C TYR A 179 64.27 -20.85 -20.30
N ASN A 180 63.78 -20.55 -19.11
CA ASN A 180 64.57 -20.67 -17.88
C ASN A 180 64.29 -22.01 -17.20
N ASN A 181 65.26 -22.91 -17.24
CA ASN A 181 65.22 -24.22 -16.57
C ASN A 181 66.08 -24.29 -15.30
N THR A 182 66.83 -23.22 -14.98
CA THR A 182 67.91 -23.24 -13.98
C THR A 182 67.44 -23.32 -12.53
N GLY A 183 66.15 -23.02 -12.26
CA GLY A 183 65.54 -22.98 -10.93
C GLY A 183 66.10 -21.93 -9.95
N SER A 184 67.25 -21.33 -10.27
CA SER A 184 68.05 -20.48 -9.37
C SER A 184 67.88 -18.99 -9.63
N TYR A 185 67.43 -18.63 -10.84
CA TYR A 185 67.14 -17.26 -11.24
C TYR A 185 65.69 -17.13 -11.68
N PRO A 186 64.97 -16.08 -11.31
CA PRO A 186 63.60 -15.82 -11.79
C PRO A 186 63.58 -15.03 -13.11
N GLY A 187 62.45 -15.09 -13.82
CA GLY A 187 62.22 -14.50 -15.15
C GLY A 187 62.38 -15.50 -16.30
N ALA A 188 61.65 -15.30 -17.42
CA ALA A 188 61.97 -15.88 -18.73
C ALA A 188 61.67 -14.91 -19.91
N GLY A 189 60.51 -14.24 -19.92
CA GLY A 189 60.23 -13.16 -20.87
C GLY A 189 60.97 -11.88 -20.50
N ILE A 190 60.40 -11.10 -19.59
CA ILE A 190 61.03 -9.89 -19.02
C ILE A 190 61.46 -10.16 -17.57
N LYS A 191 62.72 -9.86 -17.24
CA LYS A 191 63.21 -9.65 -15.88
C LYS A 191 63.49 -8.17 -15.66
N THR A 192 62.93 -7.59 -14.61
CA THR A 192 63.15 -6.18 -14.24
C THR A 192 63.12 -6.02 -12.72
N GLY A 193 63.41 -4.84 -12.19
CA GLY A 193 63.42 -4.60 -10.73
C GLY A 193 64.38 -3.51 -10.28
N GLY A 194 64.55 -3.40 -8.96
CA GLY A 194 65.25 -2.30 -8.32
C GLY A 194 64.52 -0.97 -8.51
N ASN A 195 65.25 0.14 -8.46
CA ASN A 195 64.70 1.51 -8.48
C ASN A 195 64.14 1.97 -9.86
N VAL A 196 63.67 1.04 -10.70
CA VAL A 196 63.32 1.27 -12.11
C VAL A 196 61.81 1.24 -12.33
N THR A 197 61.32 2.08 -13.24
CA THR A 197 59.93 2.03 -13.76
C THR A 197 59.90 1.58 -15.21
N GLY A 198 59.21 0.47 -15.48
CA GLY A 198 58.96 -0.02 -16.84
C GLY A 198 57.59 0.42 -17.37
N ILE A 199 57.59 1.15 -18.48
CA ILE A 199 56.38 1.50 -19.23
C ILE A 199 56.26 0.51 -20.40
N LEU A 200 55.25 -0.36 -20.36
CA LEU A 200 55.03 -1.44 -21.31
C LEU A 200 53.73 -1.18 -22.07
N ARG A 201 53.78 -0.97 -23.39
CA ARG A 201 52.58 -0.60 -24.17
C ARG A 201 52.42 -1.44 -25.42
N ASN A 202 51.20 -1.85 -25.78
CA ASN A 202 50.97 -2.58 -27.03
C ASN A 202 51.91 -3.80 -27.17
N LEU A 203 52.24 -4.45 -26.04
CA LEU A 203 53.18 -5.58 -26.01
C LEU A 203 52.44 -6.89 -26.07
N GLU A 204 53.02 -7.87 -26.75
CA GLU A 204 52.62 -9.25 -26.65
C GLU A 204 53.72 -10.06 -25.95
N ILE A 205 53.50 -10.46 -24.71
CA ILE A 205 54.44 -11.33 -23.97
C ILE A 205 53.88 -12.73 -24.04
N THR A 206 54.49 -13.57 -24.87
CA THR A 206 53.93 -14.86 -25.26
C THR A 206 54.97 -15.97 -25.29
N GLU A 207 54.56 -17.21 -25.05
CA GLU A 207 55.39 -18.39 -25.33
C GLU A 207 56.75 -18.34 -24.59
N ASN A 208 56.70 -17.98 -23.30
CA ASN A 208 57.84 -18.06 -22.37
C ASN A 208 57.59 -19.11 -21.29
N LEU A 209 58.63 -19.90 -20.95
CA LEU A 209 58.61 -20.97 -19.95
C LEU A 209 59.68 -20.71 -18.88
N SER A 210 59.27 -20.66 -17.61
CA SER A 210 60.20 -20.54 -16.47
C SER A 210 59.90 -21.59 -15.41
N THR A 211 60.89 -22.41 -15.04
CA THR A 211 60.81 -23.29 -13.87
C THR A 211 60.91 -22.54 -12.53
N ALA A 212 61.17 -21.23 -12.57
CA ALA A 212 61.18 -20.30 -11.46
C ALA A 212 60.10 -19.20 -11.62
N LYS A 213 60.15 -18.17 -10.76
CA LYS A 213 59.13 -17.11 -10.65
C LYS A 213 59.05 -16.23 -11.91
N GLY A 214 57.84 -15.99 -12.41
CA GLY A 214 57.51 -15.02 -13.47
C GLY A 214 57.94 -15.43 -14.88
N SER A 215 57.15 -16.26 -15.55
CA SER A 215 57.46 -16.69 -16.94
C SER A 215 57.31 -15.58 -17.96
N ALA A 216 56.22 -14.80 -17.93
CA ALA A 216 56.04 -13.64 -18.79
C ALA A 216 56.86 -12.45 -18.28
N VAL A 217 56.65 -12.08 -17.01
CA VAL A 217 57.34 -10.95 -16.35
C VAL A 217 57.68 -11.30 -14.92
N TYR A 218 58.91 -11.02 -14.51
CA TYR A 218 59.33 -10.99 -13.11
C TYR A 218 59.80 -9.58 -12.74
N ILE A 219 59.33 -9.09 -11.61
CA ILE A 219 59.80 -7.83 -11.00
C ILE A 219 60.01 -7.97 -9.49
N GLU A 220 61.02 -7.30 -8.95
CA GLU A 220 61.26 -7.15 -7.51
C GLU A 220 61.74 -5.72 -7.20
N GLY A 221 61.14 -5.06 -6.22
CA GLY A 221 61.48 -3.69 -5.78
C GLY A 221 61.14 -2.53 -6.73
N GLY A 222 60.60 -2.78 -7.94
CA GLY A 222 60.39 -1.76 -8.97
C GLY A 222 58.93 -1.47 -9.35
N SER A 223 58.71 -0.68 -10.40
CA SER A 223 57.37 -0.31 -10.88
C SER A 223 57.08 -0.73 -12.33
N LEU A 224 55.86 -1.16 -12.61
CA LEU A 224 55.34 -1.42 -13.95
C LEU A 224 54.07 -0.58 -14.23
N ILE A 225 54.04 0.04 -15.40
CA ILE A 225 52.84 0.63 -15.99
C ILE A 225 52.61 -0.08 -17.33
N MET A 226 51.59 -0.93 -17.40
CA MET A 226 51.27 -1.74 -18.57
C MET A 226 49.97 -1.26 -19.21
N THR A 227 49.94 -1.03 -20.53
CA THR A 227 48.74 -0.58 -21.24
C THR A 227 48.57 -1.29 -22.58
N ASN A 228 47.38 -1.80 -22.87
CA ASN A 228 47.05 -2.46 -24.16
C ASN A 228 47.96 -3.67 -24.44
N CYS A 229 48.28 -4.47 -23.42
CA CYS A 229 49.15 -5.63 -23.57
C CYS A 229 48.36 -6.93 -23.73
N ILE A 230 49.00 -7.94 -24.32
CA ILE A 230 48.53 -9.32 -24.40
C ILE A 230 49.56 -10.19 -23.70
N ILE A 231 49.15 -10.86 -22.63
CA ILE A 231 49.98 -11.81 -21.88
C ILE A 231 49.37 -13.19 -22.11
N ARG A 232 50.00 -14.03 -22.95
CA ARG A 232 49.41 -15.31 -23.31
C ARG A 232 50.38 -16.47 -23.47
N ASN A 233 49.93 -17.70 -23.35
CA ASN A 233 50.76 -18.90 -23.59
C ASN A 233 52.08 -18.92 -22.77
N ASN A 234 52.14 -18.27 -21.58
CA ASN A 234 53.32 -18.32 -20.71
C ASN A 234 53.11 -19.37 -19.61
N GLN A 235 54.17 -20.09 -19.24
CA GLN A 235 54.07 -21.22 -18.32
C GLN A 235 55.11 -21.21 -17.20
N SER A 236 54.67 -21.49 -15.97
CA SER A 236 55.55 -21.70 -14.82
C SER A 236 55.15 -22.91 -13.97
N PRO A 237 55.77 -24.10 -14.20
CA PRO A 237 55.22 -25.37 -13.72
C PRO A 237 55.52 -25.72 -12.25
N ALA A 238 56.43 -25.00 -11.59
CA ALA A 238 56.78 -25.24 -10.18
C ALA A 238 55.98 -24.35 -9.21
N THR A 239 56.02 -24.68 -7.91
CA THR A 239 55.30 -24.00 -6.82
C THR A 239 55.62 -22.51 -6.70
N GLU A 240 54.61 -21.69 -6.40
CA GLU A 240 54.71 -20.23 -6.15
C GLU A 240 55.10 -19.36 -7.36
N ASN A 241 54.84 -19.83 -8.57
CA ASN A 241 55.20 -19.14 -9.81
C ASN A 241 53.96 -18.80 -10.67
N ALA A 242 54.08 -17.73 -11.47
CA ALA A 242 53.01 -17.10 -12.24
C ALA A 242 53.44 -16.67 -13.64
N GLY A 243 52.48 -16.29 -14.49
CA GLY A 243 52.73 -15.50 -15.70
C GLY A 243 53.47 -14.19 -15.36
N ILE A 244 52.84 -13.31 -14.59
CA ILE A 244 53.50 -12.14 -14.00
C ILE A 244 53.73 -12.38 -12.49
N TYR A 245 54.97 -12.23 -12.02
CA TYR A 245 55.31 -12.26 -10.60
C TYR A 245 55.78 -10.89 -10.13
N LEU A 246 55.11 -10.33 -9.12
CA LEU A 246 55.48 -9.11 -8.41
C LEU A 246 56.07 -9.47 -7.04
N GLY A 247 57.39 -9.37 -6.88
CA GLY A 247 58.10 -9.57 -5.63
C GLY A 247 58.08 -8.36 -4.71
N THR A 248 58.66 -8.50 -3.52
CA THR A 248 58.57 -7.54 -2.41
C THR A 248 58.87 -6.10 -2.84
N GLY A 249 58.04 -5.15 -2.38
CA GLY A 249 58.21 -3.72 -2.67
C GLY A 249 57.81 -3.29 -4.08
N SER A 250 57.41 -4.22 -4.96
CA SER A 250 57.02 -3.87 -6.34
C SER A 250 55.64 -3.22 -6.43
N THR A 251 55.43 -2.46 -7.51
CA THR A 251 54.13 -1.89 -7.87
C THR A 251 53.79 -2.20 -9.32
N ALA A 252 52.54 -2.55 -9.63
CA ALA A 252 52.07 -2.73 -11.00
C ALA A 252 50.71 -2.05 -11.21
N HIS A 253 50.61 -1.29 -12.29
CA HIS A 253 49.36 -0.69 -12.77
C HIS A 253 49.14 -1.15 -14.21
N ILE A 254 48.08 -1.94 -14.42
CA ILE A 254 47.85 -2.69 -15.65
C ILE A 254 46.49 -2.25 -16.20
N PHE A 255 46.49 -1.76 -17.44
CA PHE A 255 45.32 -1.20 -18.13
C PHE A 255 45.06 -1.95 -19.44
N ASN A 256 43.79 -2.11 -19.82
CA ASN A 256 43.39 -2.57 -21.17
C ASN A 256 44.07 -3.87 -21.61
N THR A 257 44.42 -4.75 -20.67
CA THR A 257 45.33 -5.87 -20.89
C THR A 257 44.58 -7.20 -20.84
N VAL A 258 44.86 -8.07 -21.82
CA VAL A 258 44.35 -9.44 -21.85
C VAL A 258 45.38 -10.38 -21.22
N PHE A 259 44.92 -11.24 -20.31
CA PHE A 259 45.66 -12.41 -19.86
C PHE A 259 44.91 -13.66 -20.29
N THR A 260 45.52 -14.53 -21.09
CA THR A 260 44.86 -15.77 -21.51
C THR A 260 45.84 -16.91 -21.74
N ARG A 261 45.47 -18.14 -21.39
CA ARG A 261 46.32 -19.34 -21.52
C ARG A 261 47.69 -19.18 -20.86
N ASN A 262 47.72 -18.50 -19.70
CA ASN A 262 48.89 -18.55 -18.82
C ASN A 262 48.67 -19.65 -17.78
N PHE A 263 49.66 -20.53 -17.63
CA PHE A 263 49.54 -21.77 -16.86
C PHE A 263 50.62 -21.82 -15.79
N ALA A 264 50.23 -21.83 -14.52
CA ALA A 264 51.21 -21.84 -13.44
C ALA A 264 50.65 -22.48 -12.17
N SER A 265 51.51 -22.96 -11.27
CA SER A 265 51.02 -23.61 -10.05
C SER A 265 50.80 -22.64 -8.86
N GLY A 266 50.77 -21.33 -9.10
CA GLY A 266 50.29 -20.33 -8.14
C GLY A 266 50.14 -18.93 -8.76
N GLY A 267 48.92 -18.42 -8.92
CA GLY A 267 48.70 -17.10 -9.53
C GLY A 267 48.82 -17.15 -11.04
N ASN A 268 47.98 -17.94 -11.71
CA ASN A 268 48.10 -18.33 -13.12
C ASN A 268 48.46 -17.16 -14.06
N ALA A 269 47.73 -16.05 -13.93
CA ALA A 269 48.02 -14.81 -14.65
C ALA A 269 48.95 -13.88 -13.85
N LEU A 270 48.72 -13.74 -12.54
CA LEU A 270 49.42 -12.80 -11.67
C LEU A 270 49.64 -13.37 -10.25
N PHE A 271 50.87 -13.29 -9.74
CA PHE A 271 51.20 -13.53 -8.34
C PHE A 271 51.83 -12.27 -7.73
N VAL A 272 51.41 -11.92 -6.51
CA VAL A 272 51.83 -10.71 -5.80
C VAL A 272 52.34 -11.12 -4.42
N ASP A 273 53.60 -10.82 -4.15
CA ASP A 273 54.31 -11.13 -2.90
C ASP A 273 54.78 -9.82 -2.27
N GLN A 274 54.13 -9.41 -1.19
CA GLN A 274 54.47 -8.18 -0.47
C GLN A 274 54.55 -6.92 -1.36
N ALA A 275 53.58 -6.80 -2.27
CA ALA A 275 53.57 -5.85 -3.38
C ALA A 275 52.15 -5.31 -3.66
N PHE A 276 52.06 -4.36 -4.59
CA PHE A 276 50.81 -3.65 -4.91
C PHE A 276 50.45 -3.80 -6.38
N ALA A 277 49.22 -4.26 -6.68
CA ALA A 277 48.72 -4.39 -8.05
C ALA A 277 47.39 -3.67 -8.24
N LYS A 278 47.23 -3.00 -9.40
CA LYS A 278 45.92 -2.57 -9.91
C LYS A 278 45.72 -3.07 -11.34
N LEU A 279 44.59 -3.71 -11.58
CA LEU A 279 44.12 -4.16 -12.88
C LEU A 279 42.88 -3.35 -13.21
N ILE A 280 42.93 -2.58 -14.28
CA ILE A 280 41.92 -1.58 -14.67
C ILE A 280 41.53 -1.89 -16.11
N ASN A 281 40.25 -2.19 -16.38
CA ASN A 281 39.84 -2.56 -17.73
C ASN A 281 40.68 -3.73 -18.30
N CYS A 282 40.91 -4.77 -17.51
CA CYS A 282 41.62 -5.98 -17.94
C CYS A 282 40.65 -7.14 -18.19
N THR A 283 41.04 -8.08 -19.04
CA THR A 283 40.28 -9.32 -19.30
C THR A 283 41.18 -10.52 -19.01
N LEU A 284 40.85 -11.28 -17.96
CA LEU A 284 41.58 -12.46 -17.50
C LEU A 284 40.70 -13.69 -17.72
N VAL A 285 40.98 -14.47 -18.77
CA VAL A 285 40.11 -15.56 -19.25
C VAL A 285 40.99 -16.73 -19.74
N GLU A 286 40.60 -17.98 -19.48
CA GLU A 286 41.37 -19.19 -19.80
C GLU A 286 42.78 -19.24 -19.16
N ASN A 287 42.97 -18.85 -17.91
CA ASN A 287 44.26 -18.97 -17.22
C ASN A 287 44.22 -20.04 -16.12
N GLY A 288 45.06 -21.07 -16.23
CA GLY A 288 45.40 -21.92 -15.08
C GLY A 288 45.40 -23.42 -15.27
N VAL A 289 45.84 -24.07 -14.19
CA VAL A 289 45.92 -25.53 -14.00
C VAL A 289 45.40 -25.88 -12.61
N SER A 290 45.18 -27.16 -12.33
CA SER A 290 44.51 -27.65 -11.10
C SER A 290 45.04 -27.03 -9.80
N ASN A 291 44.11 -26.63 -8.91
CA ASN A 291 44.29 -26.18 -7.52
C ASN A 291 44.91 -24.77 -7.29
N SER A 292 45.20 -23.99 -8.32
CA SER A 292 45.85 -22.68 -8.20
C SER A 292 45.01 -21.51 -8.74
N GLY A 293 45.02 -20.39 -8.02
CA GLY A 293 44.17 -19.24 -8.36
C GLY A 293 44.67 -18.42 -9.55
N THR A 294 43.75 -17.75 -10.24
CA THR A 294 44.06 -16.88 -11.40
C THR A 294 44.91 -15.69 -10.98
N ILE A 295 44.59 -15.10 -9.83
CA ILE A 295 45.42 -14.12 -9.15
C ILE A 295 45.71 -14.62 -7.73
N THR A 296 46.99 -14.62 -7.34
CA THR A 296 47.43 -15.04 -6.00
C THR A 296 48.16 -13.89 -5.29
N ALA A 297 47.90 -13.67 -4.00
CA ALA A 297 48.42 -12.53 -3.23
C ALA A 297 48.80 -12.91 -1.80
N ASN A 298 50.10 -13.01 -1.53
CA ASN A 298 50.67 -13.42 -0.25
C ASN A 298 51.52 -12.33 0.41
N GLY A 299 51.56 -12.35 1.75
CA GLY A 299 52.39 -11.47 2.57
C GLY A 299 51.63 -10.64 3.61
N PRO A 300 52.33 -9.97 4.54
CA PRO A 300 51.72 -9.10 5.55
C PRO A 300 51.35 -7.69 5.05
N VAL A 301 51.87 -7.25 3.91
CA VAL A 301 51.70 -5.88 3.38
C VAL A 301 51.48 -5.92 1.88
N GLY A 302 50.40 -5.31 1.39
CA GLY A 302 50.09 -5.24 -0.05
C GLY A 302 48.60 -5.15 -0.32
N TYR A 303 48.22 -4.97 -1.58
CA TYR A 303 46.83 -5.07 -2.04
C TYR A 303 46.75 -5.44 -3.51
N ILE A 304 45.59 -5.97 -3.91
CA ILE A 304 45.19 -6.08 -5.32
C ILE A 304 43.86 -5.36 -5.52
N HIS A 305 43.82 -4.42 -6.46
CA HIS A 305 42.58 -3.79 -6.93
C HIS A 305 42.26 -4.31 -8.34
N CYS A 306 41.09 -4.90 -8.52
CA CYS A 306 40.54 -5.21 -9.84
C CYS A 306 39.34 -4.30 -10.08
N LEU A 307 39.43 -3.44 -11.10
CA LEU A 307 38.45 -2.41 -11.40
C LEU A 307 38.03 -2.51 -12.87
N ASN A 308 36.74 -2.35 -13.17
CA ASN A 308 36.20 -2.39 -14.54
C ASN A 308 36.67 -3.62 -15.36
N SER A 309 36.95 -4.75 -14.71
CA SER A 309 37.67 -5.88 -15.32
C SER A 309 36.83 -7.15 -15.39
N ILE A 310 37.13 -8.00 -16.36
CA ILE A 310 36.53 -9.33 -16.51
C ILE A 310 37.53 -10.37 -15.96
N ILE A 311 37.08 -11.25 -15.06
CA ILE A 311 37.90 -12.32 -14.49
C ILE A 311 37.11 -13.63 -14.47
N LEU A 312 37.40 -14.55 -15.40
CA LEU A 312 36.71 -15.83 -15.57
C LEU A 312 37.68 -17.03 -15.46
N GLN A 313 37.12 -18.21 -15.20
CA GLN A 313 37.82 -19.48 -15.03
C GLN A 313 37.33 -20.53 -16.05
N THR A 314 37.77 -20.40 -17.29
CA THR A 314 37.27 -21.21 -18.42
C THR A 314 38.08 -22.49 -18.69
N PHE A 315 38.30 -23.33 -17.67
CA PHE A 315 38.72 -24.73 -17.84
C PHE A 315 37.96 -25.68 -16.91
N GLN A 316 36.94 -26.36 -17.46
CA GLN A 316 36.27 -27.50 -16.81
C GLN A 316 37.16 -28.75 -16.94
N GLY A 317 37.99 -29.04 -15.93
CA GLY A 317 39.07 -30.01 -16.15
C GLY A 317 39.71 -30.75 -14.96
N LYS A 318 39.18 -30.68 -13.73
CA LYS A 318 39.38 -31.67 -12.64
C LYS A 318 38.58 -31.25 -11.40
N GLY A 319 38.20 -32.24 -10.58
CA GLY A 319 37.52 -32.00 -9.30
C GLY A 319 38.39 -31.24 -8.31
N ASP A 320 37.72 -30.56 -7.37
CA ASP A 320 38.24 -29.52 -6.47
C ASP A 320 38.54 -28.18 -7.16
N TRP A 321 37.64 -27.22 -6.93
CA TRP A 321 37.57 -25.94 -7.63
C TRP A 321 38.69 -24.98 -7.21
N PRO A 322 39.53 -24.47 -8.14
CA PRO A 322 40.49 -23.41 -7.84
C PRO A 322 39.80 -22.12 -7.36
N LYS A 323 40.47 -21.34 -6.51
CA LYS A 323 39.96 -20.06 -6.01
C LYS A 323 40.33 -18.94 -6.98
N LEU A 324 39.38 -18.13 -7.46
CA LEU A 324 39.71 -17.07 -8.43
C LEU A 324 40.79 -16.10 -7.90
N LEU A 325 40.69 -15.78 -6.60
CA LEU A 325 41.63 -14.97 -5.83
C LEU A 325 42.14 -15.79 -4.63
N GLN A 326 43.45 -15.98 -4.50
CA GLN A 326 44.05 -16.91 -3.51
C GLN A 326 45.15 -16.26 -2.68
N GLY A 327 45.07 -16.32 -1.35
CA GLY A 327 46.17 -15.91 -0.46
C GLY A 327 45.72 -15.13 0.76
N SER A 328 46.68 -14.47 1.44
CA SER A 328 46.47 -13.75 2.71
C SER A 328 46.30 -12.24 2.59
N MET A 329 46.59 -11.64 1.43
CA MET A 329 46.47 -10.17 1.25
C MET A 329 45.03 -9.72 0.94
N ARG A 330 44.81 -8.39 1.01
CA ARG A 330 43.50 -7.78 0.72
C ARG A 330 43.23 -7.64 -0.77
N TYR A 331 42.02 -8.03 -1.16
CA TYR A 331 41.47 -7.85 -2.50
C TYR A 331 40.36 -6.82 -2.49
N PHE A 332 40.37 -5.92 -3.46
CA PHE A 332 39.33 -4.94 -3.73
C PHE A 332 38.83 -5.18 -5.15
N VAL A 333 37.54 -5.50 -5.32
CA VAL A 333 36.94 -5.82 -6.62
C VAL A 333 35.69 -4.97 -6.80
N GLN A 334 35.68 -4.14 -7.85
CA GLN A 334 34.66 -3.13 -8.08
C GLN A 334 34.35 -2.95 -9.57
N ASN A 335 33.07 -2.85 -9.95
CA ASN A 335 32.65 -2.74 -11.36
C ASN A 335 33.20 -3.87 -12.26
N CYS A 336 33.42 -5.07 -11.70
CA CYS A 336 33.95 -6.22 -12.43
C CYS A 336 32.87 -7.26 -12.72
N ILE A 337 33.09 -8.05 -13.78
CA ILE A 337 32.42 -9.35 -14.00
C ILE A 337 33.35 -10.43 -13.48
N VAL A 338 32.85 -11.27 -12.58
CA VAL A 338 33.63 -12.36 -11.97
C VAL A 338 32.88 -13.69 -11.95
N GLU A 339 33.59 -14.78 -12.24
CA GLU A 339 33.09 -16.13 -12.04
C GLU A 339 33.27 -16.57 -10.57
N SER A 340 32.21 -17.09 -9.95
CA SER A 340 32.20 -17.41 -8.53
C SER A 340 32.83 -18.77 -8.27
N ASN A 341 34.01 -18.77 -7.65
CA ASN A 341 34.29 -19.69 -6.53
C ASN A 341 35.36 -19.13 -5.57
N SER A 342 35.01 -19.10 -4.28
CA SER A 342 35.87 -18.74 -3.13
C SER A 342 36.61 -17.39 -3.23
N PHE A 343 35.89 -16.30 -2.96
CA PHE A 343 36.49 -14.99 -2.68
C PHE A 343 36.80 -14.83 -1.18
N ASN A 344 37.94 -14.20 -0.84
CA ASN A 344 38.33 -13.86 0.53
C ASN A 344 38.60 -12.36 0.66
N GLY A 345 37.58 -11.53 0.40
CA GLY A 345 37.69 -10.07 0.35
C GLY A 345 36.34 -9.35 0.42
N SER A 346 36.38 -8.02 0.61
CA SER A 346 35.20 -7.17 0.64
C SER A 346 34.82 -6.76 -0.78
N THR A 347 33.61 -7.10 -1.22
CA THR A 347 33.16 -6.97 -2.61
C THR A 347 32.14 -5.85 -2.81
N ILE A 348 32.33 -5.09 -3.91
CA ILE A 348 31.27 -4.38 -4.64
C ILE A 348 31.38 -4.82 -6.11
N ALA A 349 31.33 -6.14 -6.33
CA ALA A 349 31.31 -6.70 -7.68
C ALA A 349 29.90 -6.52 -8.25
N ASN A 350 29.79 -5.86 -9.41
CA ASN A 350 28.47 -5.56 -10.01
C ASN A 350 27.80 -6.83 -10.55
N PHE A 351 28.59 -7.78 -11.06
CA PHE A 351 28.09 -8.94 -11.79
C PHE A 351 28.87 -10.21 -11.40
N GLN A 352 28.15 -11.23 -10.97
CA GLN A 352 28.69 -12.54 -10.63
C GLN A 352 28.07 -13.61 -11.54
N ASN A 353 28.87 -14.53 -12.05
CA ASN A 353 28.43 -15.65 -12.91
C ASN A 353 27.66 -15.20 -14.18
N ILE A 354 28.06 -14.07 -14.76
CA ILE A 354 27.49 -13.56 -16.02
C ILE A 354 28.49 -13.83 -17.14
N ASP A 355 28.00 -14.42 -18.23
CA ASP A 355 28.74 -14.53 -19.49
C ASP A 355 28.93 -13.13 -20.11
N PRO A 356 30.17 -12.65 -20.32
CA PRO A 356 30.43 -11.38 -21.00
C PRO A 356 30.09 -11.37 -22.50
N GLN A 357 29.65 -12.50 -23.08
CA GLN A 357 29.27 -12.62 -24.49
C GLN A 357 30.35 -12.11 -25.43
N PHE A 358 31.53 -12.73 -25.40
CA PHE A 358 32.62 -12.40 -26.32
C PHE A 358 32.27 -12.72 -27.78
N VAL A 359 32.84 -11.98 -28.74
CA VAL A 359 32.56 -12.13 -30.18
C VAL A 359 33.18 -13.41 -30.75
N GLY A 360 34.38 -13.81 -30.31
CA GLY A 360 35.10 -14.94 -30.90
C GLY A 360 35.30 -16.14 -29.96
N THR A 361 35.12 -17.35 -30.48
CA THR A 361 35.60 -18.59 -29.86
C THR A 361 36.27 -19.52 -30.89
N THR A 362 37.26 -20.31 -30.45
CA THR A 362 37.87 -21.48 -31.13
C THR A 362 39.04 -21.36 -32.14
N ALA A 363 39.60 -20.18 -32.45
CA ALA A 363 40.86 -20.11 -33.26
C ALA A 363 41.88 -19.06 -32.78
N LEU A 364 41.43 -17.83 -32.53
CA LEU A 364 42.13 -16.80 -31.77
C LEU A 364 41.10 -16.22 -30.78
N PRO A 365 41.42 -16.00 -29.50
CA PRO A 365 40.46 -15.43 -28.57
C PRO A 365 40.27 -13.93 -28.85
N ASP A 366 39.24 -13.61 -29.63
CA ASP A 366 38.70 -12.26 -29.70
C ASP A 366 37.75 -12.06 -28.51
N PHE A 367 38.28 -11.40 -27.47
CA PHE A 367 37.53 -11.04 -26.27
C PHE A 367 36.86 -9.65 -26.38
N SER A 368 36.65 -9.13 -27.59
CA SER A 368 35.73 -8.02 -27.79
C SER A 368 34.29 -8.43 -27.43
N LEU A 369 33.48 -7.46 -27.04
CA LEU A 369 32.13 -7.68 -26.51
C LEU A 369 31.10 -7.65 -27.63
N ASN A 370 30.16 -8.60 -27.63
CA ASN A 370 28.93 -8.44 -28.42
C ASN A 370 28.15 -7.21 -27.91
N THR A 371 27.46 -6.51 -28.81
CA THR A 371 26.74 -5.26 -28.49
C THR A 371 25.69 -5.43 -27.39
N ASN A 372 25.16 -6.64 -27.20
CA ASN A 372 24.13 -6.97 -26.21
C ASN A 372 24.71 -7.38 -24.84
N SER A 373 26.03 -7.40 -24.70
CA SER A 373 26.70 -7.83 -23.47
C SER A 373 26.42 -6.88 -22.30
N LEU A 374 26.17 -7.46 -21.12
CA LEU A 374 26.03 -6.71 -19.86
C LEU A 374 27.33 -6.05 -19.38
N ALA A 375 28.46 -6.29 -20.06
CA ALA A 375 29.71 -5.57 -19.86
C ALA A 375 29.71 -4.16 -20.50
N VAL A 376 28.87 -3.94 -21.52
CA VAL A 376 28.82 -2.70 -22.30
C VAL A 376 28.18 -1.58 -21.48
N ASN A 377 28.83 -0.41 -21.43
CA ASN A 377 28.47 0.76 -20.61
C ASN A 377 28.30 0.49 -19.11
N ALA A 378 28.87 -0.60 -18.59
CA ALA A 378 28.61 -1.07 -17.21
C ALA A 378 29.77 -0.82 -16.22
N GLY A 379 30.89 -0.30 -16.71
CA GLY A 379 32.04 0.10 -15.91
C GLY A 379 31.81 1.42 -15.16
N ASN A 380 32.89 1.97 -14.60
CA ASN A 380 32.86 3.29 -13.95
C ASN A 380 34.10 4.09 -14.38
N ASN A 381 33.86 5.25 -15.00
CA ASN A 381 34.93 6.10 -15.53
C ASN A 381 35.92 6.56 -14.44
N LEU A 382 35.46 6.74 -13.20
CA LEU A 382 36.31 7.16 -12.07
C LEU A 382 37.33 6.08 -11.64
N ASN A 383 37.07 4.82 -11.98
CA ASN A 383 38.00 3.72 -11.72
C ASN A 383 39.18 3.70 -12.71
N TYR A 384 39.09 4.44 -13.83
CA TYR A 384 40.19 4.59 -14.79
C TYR A 384 41.19 5.64 -14.29
N ILE A 385 41.97 5.25 -13.28
CA ILE A 385 42.88 6.17 -12.57
C ILE A 385 44.02 6.60 -13.50
N SER A 386 44.13 7.91 -13.76
CA SER A 386 45.28 8.49 -14.45
C SER A 386 46.55 8.41 -13.58
N ILE A 387 47.65 7.95 -14.16
CA ILE A 387 48.93 7.79 -13.45
C ILE A 387 49.97 8.69 -14.10
N ALA A 388 50.29 9.82 -13.48
CA ALA A 388 51.43 10.69 -13.84
C ALA A 388 51.55 11.00 -15.36
N GLY A 389 50.42 11.22 -16.05
CA GLY A 389 50.38 11.48 -17.50
C GLY A 389 50.59 10.24 -18.41
N GLN A 390 50.68 9.03 -17.85
CA GLN A 390 50.87 7.77 -18.58
C GLN A 390 49.56 7.10 -19.02
N THR A 391 48.42 7.51 -18.46
CA THR A 391 47.08 7.03 -18.81
C THR A 391 46.06 8.14 -18.68
N ASN A 392 45.08 8.16 -19.59
CA ASN A 392 43.95 9.08 -19.62
C ASN A 392 42.80 8.47 -20.44
N ILE A 393 41.68 8.16 -19.76
CA ILE A 393 40.49 7.53 -20.35
C ILE A 393 39.95 8.23 -21.62
N ALA A 394 40.15 9.55 -21.75
CA ALA A 394 39.66 10.33 -22.88
C ALA A 394 40.55 10.27 -24.13
N THR A 395 41.81 9.83 -24.01
CA THR A 395 42.79 9.78 -25.12
C THR A 395 43.39 8.40 -25.34
N ASP A 396 43.33 7.54 -24.32
CA ASP A 396 43.81 6.17 -24.42
C ASP A 396 42.93 5.38 -25.40
N LYS A 397 43.53 4.35 -25.99
CA LYS A 397 42.85 3.40 -26.86
C LYS A 397 42.64 2.08 -26.14
N ASP A 398 41.60 1.34 -26.50
CA ASP A 398 41.41 -0.04 -26.09
C ASP A 398 42.44 -0.98 -26.78
N LEU A 399 42.36 -2.28 -26.49
CA LEU A 399 43.26 -3.27 -27.06
C LEU A 399 43.10 -3.48 -28.58
N ALA A 400 41.93 -3.15 -29.14
CA ALA A 400 41.67 -3.19 -30.59
C ALA A 400 42.06 -1.89 -31.33
N GLY A 401 42.45 -0.84 -30.59
CA GLY A 401 42.87 0.45 -31.15
C GLY A 401 41.76 1.49 -31.29
N ASN A 402 40.57 1.19 -30.77
CA ASN A 402 39.44 2.11 -30.68
C ASN A 402 39.59 3.07 -29.49
N PRO A 403 38.86 4.19 -29.41
CA PRO A 403 38.85 5.04 -28.22
C PRO A 403 38.42 4.27 -26.96
N ARG A 404 39.12 4.46 -25.84
CA ARG A 404 38.83 3.79 -24.55
C ARG A 404 37.48 4.20 -23.94
N LEU A 405 36.91 5.33 -24.36
CA LEU A 405 35.60 5.80 -23.93
C LEU A 405 34.82 6.27 -25.17
N LYS A 406 34.03 5.38 -25.75
CA LYS A 406 33.23 5.68 -26.95
C LYS A 406 31.79 6.03 -26.61
N LEU A 407 31.23 5.39 -25.58
CA LEU A 407 29.78 5.38 -25.31
C LEU A 407 29.39 6.16 -24.03
N GLY A 408 30.28 7.01 -23.51
CA GLY A 408 30.05 7.88 -22.35
C GLY A 408 30.26 7.21 -20.99
N THR A 409 30.04 5.90 -20.90
CA THR A 409 30.51 5.05 -19.80
C THR A 409 31.48 4.01 -20.37
N VAL A 410 32.60 3.77 -19.69
CA VAL A 410 33.58 2.76 -20.09
C VAL A 410 33.00 1.35 -19.92
N ASP A 411 33.32 0.46 -20.84
CA ASP A 411 32.94 -0.95 -20.75
C ASP A 411 33.70 -1.68 -19.63
N ILE A 412 33.22 -2.86 -19.23
CA ILE A 412 33.96 -3.77 -18.35
C ILE A 412 34.84 -4.68 -19.23
N GLY A 413 36.16 -4.67 -19.00
CA GLY A 413 37.14 -5.46 -19.73
C GLY A 413 38.10 -4.66 -20.60
N ALA A 414 38.91 -5.37 -21.39
CA ALA A 414 40.00 -4.79 -22.20
C ALA A 414 39.57 -4.11 -23.51
N PHE A 415 38.35 -4.35 -23.98
CA PHE A 415 37.81 -3.86 -25.27
C PHE A 415 36.66 -2.88 -25.04
N GLU A 416 36.42 -1.97 -25.98
CA GLU A 416 35.29 -1.04 -25.96
C GLU A 416 34.32 -1.39 -27.09
N SER A 417 33.05 -1.58 -26.77
CA SER A 417 31.99 -1.67 -27.78
C SER A 417 31.91 -0.35 -28.54
N GLN A 418 31.85 -0.46 -29.87
CA GLN A 418 31.74 0.72 -30.73
C GLN A 418 30.28 1.16 -30.97
N LYS A 419 29.28 0.38 -30.51
CA LYS A 419 27.85 0.64 -30.75
C LYS A 419 26.96 0.32 -29.56
N TYR A 420 25.95 1.16 -29.37
CA TYR A 420 24.80 0.92 -28.50
C TYR A 420 23.78 -0.05 -29.13
N THR A 421 22.97 -0.68 -28.29
CA THR A 421 21.73 -1.36 -28.70
C THR A 421 20.59 -0.36 -28.90
N GLN A 422 19.58 -0.75 -29.68
CA GLN A 422 18.34 0.02 -29.88
C GLN A 422 17.15 -0.81 -29.40
N GLU A 423 16.22 -0.20 -28.67
CA GLU A 423 15.00 -0.86 -28.20
C GLU A 423 13.77 -0.26 -28.90
N ILE A 424 12.90 -1.16 -29.38
CA ILE A 424 11.62 -0.85 -30.01
C ILE A 424 10.51 -1.31 -29.06
N TYR A 425 9.77 -0.37 -28.47
CA TYR A 425 8.63 -0.64 -27.60
C TYR A 425 7.32 -0.54 -28.37
N TYR A 426 6.33 -1.34 -27.99
CA TYR A 426 4.98 -1.33 -28.53
C TYR A 426 3.97 -1.56 -27.42
N ASN A 427 2.98 -0.68 -27.32
CA ASN A 427 1.81 -0.86 -26.46
C ASN A 427 0.63 -1.27 -27.35
N GLY A 428 0.07 -2.45 -27.09
CA GLY A 428 -0.94 -3.08 -27.94
C GLY A 428 -2.20 -2.23 -28.18
N SER A 429 -2.76 -2.34 -29.38
CA SER A 429 -4.06 -1.75 -29.76
C SER A 429 -5.04 -2.85 -30.17
N SER A 430 -6.28 -2.81 -29.68
CA SER A 430 -7.36 -3.71 -30.09
C SER A 430 -8.19 -3.03 -31.17
N VAL A 431 -8.21 -3.59 -32.38
CA VAL A 431 -8.88 -3.01 -33.55
C VAL A 431 -9.88 -3.99 -34.18
N THR A 432 -10.91 -3.46 -34.83
CA THR A 432 -11.97 -4.23 -35.49
C THR A 432 -11.98 -3.93 -36.99
N TYR A 433 -12.38 -4.89 -37.81
CA TYR A 433 -12.58 -4.66 -39.24
C TYR A 433 -13.54 -3.47 -39.48
N GLY A 434 -13.18 -2.56 -40.39
CA GLY A 434 -13.95 -1.34 -40.68
C GLY A 434 -13.69 -0.16 -39.74
N ASP A 435 -12.77 -0.28 -38.78
CA ASP A 435 -12.27 0.88 -38.05
C ASP A 435 -11.29 1.68 -38.93
N PRO A 436 -11.09 2.99 -38.70
CA PRO A 436 -10.18 3.81 -39.51
C PRO A 436 -8.72 3.36 -39.39
N ASP A 437 -7.94 3.60 -40.46
CA ASP A 437 -6.48 3.43 -40.46
C ASP A 437 -5.84 4.17 -39.26
N PHE A 438 -4.93 3.52 -38.56
CA PHE A 438 -4.36 4.02 -37.30
C PHE A 438 -2.83 4.10 -37.34
N VAL A 439 -2.25 5.06 -36.61
CA VAL A 439 -0.80 5.13 -36.38
C VAL A 439 -0.40 4.02 -35.41
N ILE A 440 0.59 3.19 -35.77
CA ILE A 440 1.10 2.17 -34.86
C ILE A 440 1.95 2.82 -33.74
N PRO A 441 1.60 2.65 -32.44
CA PRO A 441 2.27 3.32 -31.33
C PRO A 441 3.59 2.61 -30.96
N VAL A 442 4.61 2.80 -31.78
CA VAL A 442 5.99 2.38 -31.48
C VAL A 442 6.78 3.51 -30.84
N THR A 443 7.52 3.22 -29.78
CA THR A 443 8.48 4.14 -29.13
C THR A 443 9.87 3.56 -29.27
N ILE A 444 10.89 4.40 -29.52
CA ILE A 444 12.21 3.92 -29.95
C ILE A 444 13.32 4.65 -29.20
N SER A 445 14.30 3.92 -28.66
CA SER A 445 15.31 4.50 -27.75
C SER A 445 16.32 5.44 -28.42
N SER A 446 16.63 5.24 -29.70
CA SER A 446 17.63 6.00 -30.45
C SER A 446 17.09 7.17 -31.28
N GLY A 447 15.76 7.22 -31.49
CA GLY A 447 15.13 8.18 -32.40
C GLY A 447 15.40 7.97 -33.90
N LEU A 448 16.15 6.95 -34.32
CA LEU A 448 16.35 6.65 -35.75
C LEU A 448 15.02 6.19 -36.41
N PRO A 449 14.80 6.48 -37.71
CA PRO A 449 13.56 6.08 -38.39
C PRO A 449 13.41 4.55 -38.47
N VAL A 450 12.17 4.09 -38.29
CA VAL A 450 11.78 2.67 -38.46
C VAL A 450 11.16 2.43 -39.83
N SER A 451 11.23 1.18 -40.28
CA SER A 451 10.45 0.64 -41.40
C SER A 451 9.56 -0.49 -40.88
N ILE A 452 8.31 -0.57 -41.36
CA ILE A 452 7.34 -1.56 -40.88
C ILE A 452 6.82 -2.35 -42.07
N ASN A 453 6.96 -3.66 -42.01
CA ASN A 453 6.48 -4.56 -43.07
C ASN A 453 5.43 -5.53 -42.52
N SER A 454 4.34 -5.74 -43.26
CA SER A 454 3.32 -6.74 -42.93
C SER A 454 3.73 -8.12 -43.45
N ALA A 455 3.47 -9.18 -42.67
CA ALA A 455 3.59 -10.56 -43.12
C ALA A 455 2.42 -10.99 -44.03
N ASP A 456 1.26 -10.33 -43.92
CA ASP A 456 0.10 -10.53 -44.81
C ASP A 456 -0.65 -9.20 -45.04
N PRO A 457 -0.25 -8.42 -46.08
CA PRO A 457 -0.95 -7.20 -46.49
C PRO A 457 -2.44 -7.39 -46.81
N SER A 458 -2.89 -8.62 -47.09
CA SER A 458 -4.31 -8.89 -47.38
C SER A 458 -5.21 -8.88 -46.14
N ILE A 459 -4.61 -9.01 -44.94
CA ILE A 459 -5.28 -8.82 -43.64
C ILE A 459 -5.15 -7.35 -43.20
N ALA A 460 -3.92 -6.86 -43.09
CA ALA A 460 -3.63 -5.44 -42.95
C ALA A 460 -2.25 -5.10 -43.48
N ASP A 461 -2.13 -3.90 -44.05
CA ASP A 461 -0.94 -3.41 -44.72
C ASP A 461 -0.34 -2.21 -43.97
N ALA A 462 0.97 -2.02 -44.09
CA ALA A 462 1.68 -0.91 -43.45
C ALA A 462 2.10 0.11 -44.51
N TYR A 463 1.72 1.38 -44.33
CA TYR A 463 2.08 2.45 -45.26
C TYR A 463 2.51 3.72 -44.52
N LEU A 464 3.28 4.57 -45.19
CA LEU A 464 3.81 5.80 -44.61
C LEU A 464 3.03 7.02 -45.10
N ILE A 465 2.55 7.87 -44.17
CA ILE A 465 1.97 9.18 -44.50
C ILE A 465 2.55 10.25 -43.58
N ALA A 466 3.03 11.36 -44.15
CA ALA A 466 3.62 12.48 -43.41
C ALA A 466 4.67 12.08 -42.33
N GLY A 467 5.47 11.05 -42.60
CA GLY A 467 6.49 10.52 -41.68
C GLY A 467 5.98 9.61 -40.55
N LYS A 468 4.70 9.22 -40.57
CA LYS A 468 4.10 8.28 -39.61
C LYS A 468 3.67 7.00 -40.32
N TRP A 469 3.96 5.86 -39.69
CA TRP A 469 3.49 4.55 -40.15
C TRP A 469 2.04 4.33 -39.74
N MET A 470 1.19 4.17 -40.74
CA MET A 470 -0.22 3.84 -40.64
C MET A 470 -0.42 2.36 -40.93
N ILE A 471 -1.36 1.74 -40.23
CA ILE A 471 -1.85 0.39 -40.53
C ILE A 471 -3.20 0.52 -41.22
N LYS A 472 -3.29 0.00 -42.44
CA LYS A 472 -4.53 -0.10 -43.21
C LYS A 472 -5.23 -1.42 -42.92
N ILE A 473 -6.47 -1.36 -42.47
CA ILE A 473 -7.27 -2.55 -42.13
C ILE A 473 -7.99 -3.05 -43.40
N ASN A 474 -7.63 -4.24 -43.89
CA ASN A 474 -8.19 -4.81 -45.13
C ASN A 474 -9.16 -5.98 -44.88
N LYS A 475 -8.92 -6.82 -43.86
CA LYS A 475 -9.78 -7.96 -43.45
C LYS A 475 -9.67 -8.22 -41.95
N ALA A 476 -10.58 -9.03 -41.41
CA ALA A 476 -10.42 -9.57 -40.06
C ALA A 476 -9.50 -10.79 -40.05
N GLY A 477 -8.71 -10.93 -38.99
CA GLY A 477 -7.67 -11.96 -38.86
C GLY A 477 -6.49 -11.44 -38.04
N THR A 478 -5.50 -12.31 -37.81
CA THR A 478 -4.28 -11.96 -37.08
C THR A 478 -3.12 -11.86 -38.05
N VAL A 479 -2.33 -10.80 -37.96
CA VAL A 479 -1.15 -10.58 -38.80
C VAL A 479 0.03 -10.09 -37.97
N SER A 480 1.22 -10.58 -38.32
CA SER A 480 2.48 -10.11 -37.76
C SER A 480 3.07 -8.97 -38.60
N PHE A 481 3.56 -7.93 -37.93
CA PHE A 481 4.34 -6.85 -38.52
C PHE A 481 5.78 -6.92 -38.00
N THR A 482 6.75 -6.89 -38.90
CA THR A 482 8.17 -6.73 -38.54
C THR A 482 8.51 -5.24 -38.58
N VAL A 483 8.79 -4.67 -37.41
CA VAL A 483 9.34 -3.32 -37.26
C VAL A 483 10.85 -3.42 -37.26
N THR A 484 11.49 -2.90 -38.30
CA THR A 484 12.94 -2.84 -38.43
C THR A 484 13.45 -1.42 -38.21
N GLN A 485 14.65 -1.31 -37.66
CA GLN A 485 15.36 -0.06 -37.50
C GLN A 485 16.79 -0.23 -38.00
N ALA A 486 17.21 0.63 -38.92
CA ALA A 486 18.58 0.63 -39.40
C ALA A 486 19.54 1.03 -38.26
N GLY A 487 20.72 0.42 -38.26
CA GLY A 487 21.84 0.91 -37.46
C GLY A 487 22.51 2.12 -38.12
N ASN A 488 23.35 2.81 -37.37
CA ASN A 488 24.27 3.84 -37.88
C ASN A 488 25.66 3.60 -37.27
N ASP A 489 26.51 4.61 -37.19
CA ASP A 489 27.85 4.49 -36.59
C ASP A 489 27.82 4.25 -35.07
N ASP A 490 26.82 4.80 -34.37
CA ASP A 490 26.72 4.73 -32.90
C ASP A 490 25.75 3.63 -32.41
N TYR A 491 24.84 3.13 -33.25
CA TYR A 491 23.80 2.16 -32.89
C TYR A 491 23.79 0.92 -33.81
N ALA A 492 23.68 -0.27 -33.23
CA ALA A 492 23.48 -1.52 -33.95
C ALA A 492 22.03 -1.65 -34.47
N PRO A 493 21.77 -2.26 -35.65
CA PRO A 493 20.42 -2.43 -36.17
C PRO A 493 19.53 -3.25 -35.24
N ALA A 494 18.24 -2.92 -35.19
CA ALA A 494 17.26 -3.61 -34.35
C ALA A 494 16.04 -4.05 -35.16
N SER A 495 15.36 -5.10 -34.69
CA SER A 495 14.13 -5.61 -35.29
C SER A 495 13.22 -6.20 -34.22
N ARG A 496 11.91 -5.99 -34.35
CA ARG A 496 10.90 -6.55 -33.46
C ARG A 496 9.66 -6.98 -34.25
N ASN A 497 9.23 -8.21 -34.04
CA ASN A 497 7.94 -8.68 -34.53
C ASN A 497 6.83 -8.28 -33.55
N LEU A 498 5.72 -7.77 -34.10
CA LEU A 498 4.52 -7.34 -33.39
C LEU A 498 3.32 -8.07 -33.98
N GLU A 499 2.48 -8.69 -33.16
CA GLU A 499 1.26 -9.33 -33.62
C GLU A 499 0.04 -8.41 -33.38
N ILE A 500 -0.83 -8.29 -34.37
CA ILE A 500 -2.07 -7.51 -34.29
C ILE A 500 -3.25 -8.40 -34.71
N GLU A 501 -4.21 -8.58 -33.80
CA GLU A 501 -5.51 -9.18 -34.07
C GLU A 501 -6.49 -8.09 -34.54
N ILE A 502 -7.02 -8.24 -35.75
CA ILE A 502 -8.15 -7.45 -36.26
C ILE A 502 -9.41 -8.29 -36.06
N LYS A 503 -10.23 -7.87 -35.10
CA LYS A 503 -11.46 -8.56 -34.73
C LYS A 503 -12.51 -8.46 -35.83
N LYS A 504 -13.30 -9.53 -35.98
CA LYS A 504 -14.45 -9.54 -36.89
C LYS A 504 -15.49 -8.50 -36.44
N ARG A 505 -16.03 -7.73 -37.39
CA ARG A 505 -17.06 -6.72 -37.09
C ARG A 505 -18.43 -7.40 -36.88
N PRO A 506 -19.19 -7.08 -35.83
CA PRO A 506 -20.51 -7.66 -35.65
C PRO A 506 -21.52 -7.04 -36.64
N VAL A 507 -22.15 -7.88 -37.46
CA VAL A 507 -23.30 -7.50 -38.30
C VAL A 507 -24.56 -7.91 -37.56
N THR A 508 -25.48 -6.96 -37.36
CA THR A 508 -26.75 -7.23 -36.70
C THR A 508 -27.81 -7.53 -37.73
N ILE A 509 -28.36 -8.75 -37.68
CA ILE A 509 -29.49 -9.17 -38.52
C ILE A 509 -30.78 -8.99 -37.73
N THR A 510 -31.72 -8.25 -38.32
CA THR A 510 -33.05 -8.01 -37.78
C THR A 510 -34.07 -8.67 -38.68
N VAL A 511 -34.71 -9.72 -38.18
CA VAL A 511 -35.77 -10.44 -38.89
C VAL A 511 -37.05 -9.60 -38.81
N SER A 512 -37.78 -9.50 -39.92
CA SER A 512 -39.15 -8.97 -39.88
C SER A 512 -40.05 -10.07 -39.34
N GLU A 513 -40.68 -9.83 -38.19
CA GLU A 513 -41.59 -10.82 -37.57
C GLU A 513 -42.64 -11.29 -38.59
N ARG A 514 -42.80 -12.60 -38.67
CA ARG A 514 -43.75 -13.27 -39.54
C ARG A 514 -44.53 -14.27 -38.71
N SER A 515 -45.83 -14.28 -38.90
CA SER A 515 -46.76 -15.16 -38.21
C SER A 515 -47.69 -15.84 -39.20
N LYS A 516 -48.30 -16.94 -38.77
CA LYS A 516 -49.43 -17.56 -39.46
C LYS A 516 -50.49 -17.98 -38.46
N ILE A 517 -51.73 -18.14 -38.92
CA ILE A 517 -52.79 -18.73 -38.11
C ILE A 517 -52.66 -20.26 -38.18
N TYR A 518 -52.96 -20.95 -37.09
CA TYR A 518 -52.97 -22.42 -37.05
C TYR A 518 -53.84 -23.01 -38.18
N GLY A 519 -53.28 -23.99 -38.90
CA GLY A 519 -53.86 -24.58 -40.11
C GLY A 519 -53.49 -23.91 -41.43
N ASP A 520 -52.87 -22.72 -41.41
CA ASP A 520 -52.44 -22.01 -42.64
C ASP A 520 -50.98 -22.35 -43.02
N SER A 521 -50.61 -22.08 -44.27
CA SER A 521 -49.26 -22.28 -44.81
C SER A 521 -48.26 -21.19 -44.40
N ASP A 522 -46.98 -21.52 -44.27
CA ASP A 522 -45.91 -20.58 -43.90
C ASP A 522 -45.70 -19.43 -44.93
N PRO A 523 -45.70 -18.15 -44.52
CA PRO A 523 -45.23 -17.04 -45.34
C PRO A 523 -43.69 -16.97 -45.33
N ASN A 524 -43.10 -16.50 -46.44
CA ASN A 524 -41.65 -16.30 -46.57
C ASN A 524 -41.09 -15.37 -45.46
N ILE A 525 -39.97 -15.73 -44.84
CA ILE A 525 -39.40 -15.01 -43.69
C ILE A 525 -38.38 -13.97 -44.18
N GLY A 526 -38.76 -12.68 -44.12
CA GLY A 526 -37.91 -11.56 -44.55
C GLY A 526 -36.99 -11.07 -43.43
N TRP A 527 -35.80 -10.59 -43.80
CA TRP A 527 -34.80 -10.07 -42.86
C TRP A 527 -34.06 -8.86 -43.44
N THR A 528 -33.45 -8.08 -42.56
CA THR A 528 -32.63 -6.90 -42.88
C THR A 528 -31.33 -6.96 -42.08
N PHE A 529 -30.31 -6.20 -42.49
CA PHE A 529 -29.00 -6.20 -41.83
C PHE A 529 -28.46 -4.78 -41.65
N SER A 530 -27.61 -4.61 -40.64
CA SER A 530 -26.89 -3.36 -40.37
C SER A 530 -25.52 -3.62 -39.73
N GLY A 531 -24.59 -2.68 -39.89
CA GLY A 531 -23.23 -2.79 -39.35
C GLY A 531 -22.16 -3.32 -40.32
N THR A 532 -22.51 -3.58 -41.59
CA THR A 532 -21.51 -3.80 -42.65
C THR A 532 -20.78 -2.49 -43.00
N VAL A 533 -19.65 -2.63 -43.69
CA VAL A 533 -18.75 -1.55 -44.11
C VAL A 533 -18.89 -1.37 -45.63
N ASN A 534 -18.93 -0.13 -46.10
CA ASN A 534 -19.05 0.21 -47.52
C ASN A 534 -20.24 -0.50 -48.21
N THR A 535 -19.98 -1.25 -49.29
CA THR A 535 -20.96 -1.99 -50.08
C THR A 535 -21.00 -3.48 -49.72
N ASP A 536 -20.43 -3.89 -48.58
CA ASP A 536 -20.51 -5.27 -48.12
C ASP A 536 -21.96 -5.62 -47.78
N VAL A 537 -22.44 -6.75 -48.32
CA VAL A 537 -23.82 -7.22 -48.24
C VAL A 537 -23.88 -8.62 -47.61
N VAL A 538 -24.99 -8.89 -46.94
CA VAL A 538 -25.32 -10.22 -46.39
C VAL A 538 -26.20 -10.96 -47.40
N TYR A 539 -26.06 -12.29 -47.46
CA TYR A 539 -26.88 -13.17 -48.30
C TYR A 539 -27.42 -14.35 -47.50
N GLY A 540 -28.31 -15.15 -48.10
CA GLY A 540 -28.87 -16.37 -47.49
C GLY A 540 -30.31 -16.21 -47.00
N ASN A 541 -30.80 -17.19 -46.24
CA ASN A 541 -32.15 -17.17 -45.67
C ASN A 541 -32.14 -17.62 -44.21
N THR A 542 -32.96 -16.98 -43.38
CA THR A 542 -33.34 -17.48 -42.06
C THR A 542 -34.30 -18.67 -42.17
N ILE A 543 -34.24 -19.58 -41.19
CA ILE A 543 -35.21 -20.68 -41.03
C ILE A 543 -35.84 -20.60 -39.64
N ARG A 544 -37.01 -21.21 -39.43
CA ARG A 544 -37.59 -21.40 -38.09
C ARG A 544 -37.37 -22.82 -37.58
N GLU A 545 -37.49 -23.01 -36.28
CA GLU A 545 -37.59 -24.34 -35.67
C GLU A 545 -38.86 -25.09 -36.17
N PRO A 546 -38.80 -26.43 -36.32
CA PRO A 546 -39.89 -27.24 -36.84
C PRO A 546 -41.04 -27.41 -35.84
N GLY A 547 -42.27 -27.47 -36.34
CA GLY A 547 -43.51 -27.69 -35.58
C GLY A 547 -44.67 -26.88 -36.15
N GLU A 548 -45.90 -27.33 -35.95
CA GLU A 548 -47.10 -26.74 -36.56
C GLU A 548 -48.16 -26.30 -35.55
N ASP A 549 -47.98 -26.63 -34.28
CA ASP A 549 -48.82 -26.20 -33.17
C ASP A 549 -48.67 -24.69 -32.90
N VAL A 550 -49.58 -24.12 -32.13
CA VAL A 550 -49.46 -22.75 -31.65
C VAL A 550 -48.26 -22.62 -30.73
N GLY A 551 -47.43 -21.63 -31.03
CA GLY A 551 -46.21 -21.38 -30.29
C GLY A 551 -45.33 -20.34 -30.96
N GLU A 552 -44.23 -20.05 -30.28
CA GLU A 552 -43.16 -19.20 -30.78
C GLU A 552 -41.97 -20.11 -31.14
N TYR A 553 -41.68 -20.19 -32.43
CA TYR A 553 -40.60 -20.99 -32.99
C TYR A 553 -39.41 -20.08 -33.24
N LYS A 554 -38.24 -20.40 -32.68
CA LYS A 554 -37.10 -19.51 -32.80
C LYS A 554 -36.67 -19.37 -34.26
N ILE A 555 -36.40 -18.15 -34.69
CA ILE A 555 -35.70 -17.92 -35.95
C ILE A 555 -34.22 -18.25 -35.75
N LEU A 556 -33.73 -19.17 -36.56
CA LEU A 556 -32.33 -19.57 -36.65
C LEU A 556 -31.69 -18.92 -37.89
N PRO A 557 -30.37 -18.65 -37.86
CA PRO A 557 -29.70 -17.94 -38.95
C PRO A 557 -29.67 -18.71 -40.28
N GLY A 558 -30.03 -20.00 -40.30
CA GLY A 558 -30.20 -20.76 -41.54
C GLY A 558 -28.94 -20.77 -42.40
N THR A 559 -29.02 -20.16 -43.59
CA THR A 559 -27.91 -20.02 -44.54
C THR A 559 -27.34 -18.59 -44.62
N LEU A 560 -27.63 -17.73 -43.64
CA LEU A 560 -27.11 -16.37 -43.61
C LEU A 560 -25.58 -16.35 -43.59
N ASP A 561 -24.97 -15.62 -44.54
CA ASP A 561 -23.54 -15.37 -44.62
C ASP A 561 -23.27 -13.89 -44.88
N ALA A 562 -22.31 -13.34 -44.13
CA ALA A 562 -21.83 -11.95 -44.21
C ALA A 562 -20.38 -11.89 -44.71
N GLY A 563 -19.76 -13.03 -45.03
CA GLY A 563 -18.35 -13.14 -45.39
C GLY A 563 -17.41 -13.25 -44.19
N PRO A 564 -16.12 -13.56 -44.44
CA PRO A 564 -15.17 -13.96 -43.40
C PRO A 564 -14.84 -12.85 -42.38
N ASN A 565 -15.03 -11.58 -42.75
CA ASN A 565 -14.66 -10.41 -41.95
C ASN A 565 -15.64 -10.08 -40.82
N TYR A 566 -16.79 -10.76 -40.78
CA TYR A 566 -17.90 -10.39 -39.92
C TYR A 566 -18.34 -11.53 -39.00
N THR A 567 -18.96 -11.16 -37.88
CA THR A 567 -19.72 -12.09 -37.02
C THR A 567 -21.19 -11.77 -37.14
N ILE A 568 -21.99 -12.75 -37.55
CA ILE A 568 -23.44 -12.59 -37.65
C ILE A 568 -24.04 -12.64 -36.24
N LYS A 569 -24.61 -11.53 -35.80
CA LYS A 569 -25.47 -11.44 -34.63
C LYS A 569 -26.92 -11.35 -35.10
N LEU A 570 -27.57 -12.50 -35.21
CA LEU A 570 -29.02 -12.56 -35.34
C LEU A 570 -29.65 -12.06 -34.03
N LEU A 571 -30.45 -10.99 -34.09
CA LEU A 571 -31.25 -10.60 -32.93
C LEU A 571 -32.29 -11.69 -32.65
N PRO A 572 -32.61 -12.00 -31.37
CA PRO A 572 -33.68 -12.94 -31.05
C PRO A 572 -34.98 -12.51 -31.72
N ALA A 573 -35.49 -13.38 -32.57
CA ALA A 573 -36.76 -13.23 -33.27
C ALA A 573 -37.46 -14.60 -33.28
N VAL A 574 -38.78 -14.57 -33.31
CA VAL A 574 -39.62 -15.78 -33.33
C VAL A 574 -40.57 -15.73 -34.52
N PHE A 575 -40.80 -16.89 -35.13
CA PHE A 575 -41.93 -17.10 -36.00
C PHE A 575 -43.11 -17.53 -35.13
N LYS A 576 -44.23 -16.81 -35.20
CA LYS A 576 -45.37 -17.06 -34.32
C LYS A 576 -46.48 -17.78 -35.05
N ILE A 577 -46.80 -19.01 -34.64
CA ILE A 577 -48.05 -19.65 -35.02
C ILE A 577 -49.09 -19.18 -34.02
N THR A 578 -50.02 -18.33 -34.46
CA THR A 578 -51.10 -17.80 -33.63
C THR A 578 -52.33 -18.70 -33.69
N PRO A 579 -53.08 -18.87 -32.59
CA PRO A 579 -54.23 -19.76 -32.58
C PRO A 579 -55.33 -19.36 -33.55
N ARG A 580 -56.02 -20.36 -34.11
CA ARG A 580 -57.19 -20.14 -34.96
C ARG A 580 -58.41 -19.82 -34.08
N THR A 581 -59.18 -18.80 -34.42
CA THR A 581 -60.33 -18.40 -33.59
C THR A 581 -61.50 -19.38 -33.72
N LEU A 582 -62.02 -19.84 -32.58
CA LEU A 582 -63.29 -20.55 -32.47
C LEU A 582 -64.31 -19.69 -31.73
N HIS A 583 -65.56 -19.73 -32.17
CA HIS A 583 -66.66 -19.01 -31.53
C HIS A 583 -67.55 -19.99 -30.75
N VAL A 584 -67.75 -19.74 -29.45
CA VAL A 584 -68.60 -20.59 -28.58
C VAL A 584 -69.56 -19.73 -27.78
N ALA A 585 -70.87 -20.02 -27.79
CA ALA A 585 -71.90 -19.17 -27.18
C ALA A 585 -72.85 -19.92 -26.25
N MET A 586 -73.29 -19.28 -25.16
CA MET A 586 -74.12 -19.85 -24.08
C MET A 586 -75.59 -19.40 -24.08
N ARG A 587 -76.48 -20.23 -23.52
CA ARG A 587 -77.89 -19.90 -23.21
C ARG A 587 -78.08 -19.27 -21.82
N ALA A 588 -79.23 -18.65 -21.60
CA ALA A 588 -79.60 -17.98 -20.34
C ALA A 588 -80.63 -18.80 -19.55
N GLU A 589 -80.48 -18.86 -18.23
CA GLU A 589 -81.28 -19.70 -17.32
C GLU A 589 -81.66 -18.94 -16.02
N GLN A 590 -82.55 -19.47 -15.16
CA GLN A 590 -82.99 -18.80 -13.91
C GLN A 590 -83.49 -19.74 -12.79
N LYS A 591 -83.41 -19.31 -11.51
CA LYS A 591 -83.95 -19.97 -10.29
C LYS A 591 -84.24 -18.98 -9.12
N PHE A 592 -84.71 -19.48 -7.97
CA PHE A 592 -84.76 -18.72 -6.70
C PHE A 592 -83.68 -19.18 -5.70
N TYR A 593 -83.35 -18.33 -4.73
CA TYR A 593 -82.40 -18.60 -3.64
C TYR A 593 -82.81 -19.87 -2.87
N GLY A 594 -81.87 -20.80 -2.71
CA GLY A 594 -82.11 -22.11 -2.08
C GLY A 594 -82.66 -23.22 -3.00
N GLN A 595 -82.77 -22.98 -4.31
CA GLN A 595 -83.13 -24.01 -5.30
C GLN A 595 -81.88 -24.55 -6.04
N PRO A 596 -81.91 -25.78 -6.61
CA PRO A 596 -80.81 -26.32 -7.40
C PRO A 596 -80.67 -25.65 -8.78
N ASP A 597 -79.50 -25.83 -9.43
CA ASP A 597 -79.19 -25.27 -10.75
C ASP A 597 -79.78 -26.07 -11.93
N PRO A 598 -80.13 -25.40 -13.05
CA PRO A 598 -80.45 -26.03 -14.34
C PRO A 598 -79.18 -26.36 -15.17
N GLU A 599 -79.29 -27.31 -16.11
CA GLU A 599 -78.18 -27.70 -17.00
C GLU A 599 -77.86 -26.65 -18.10
N PRO A 600 -76.58 -26.32 -18.40
CA PRO A 600 -76.23 -25.27 -19.38
C PRO A 600 -76.19 -25.76 -20.85
N GLY A 601 -76.67 -24.95 -21.80
CA GLY A 601 -76.61 -25.23 -23.25
C GLY A 601 -75.66 -24.32 -24.05
N MET A 602 -75.02 -24.86 -25.11
CA MET A 602 -73.98 -24.17 -25.92
C MET A 602 -74.09 -24.35 -27.46
N TYR A 603 -73.39 -23.50 -28.23
CA TYR A 603 -73.22 -23.54 -29.71
C TYR A 603 -71.76 -23.23 -30.10
N ILE A 604 -71.21 -23.84 -31.17
CA ILE A 604 -69.77 -23.82 -31.53
C ILE A 604 -69.56 -23.67 -33.06
N ASP A 605 -68.57 -22.86 -33.49
CA ASP A 605 -68.13 -22.70 -34.89
C ASP A 605 -66.59 -22.49 -35.04
N GLY A 606 -66.01 -22.90 -36.18
CA GLY A 606 -64.65 -22.54 -36.62
C GLY A 606 -63.57 -23.64 -36.71
N PHE A 607 -63.87 -24.91 -36.40
CA PHE A 607 -62.86 -26.00 -36.37
C PHE A 607 -62.25 -26.31 -37.75
N VAL A 608 -60.98 -26.70 -37.76
CA VAL A 608 -60.28 -27.31 -38.91
C VAL A 608 -59.68 -28.67 -38.50
N ASN A 609 -59.13 -29.41 -39.46
CA ASN A 609 -58.38 -30.68 -39.23
C ASN A 609 -59.11 -31.79 -38.45
N ASN A 610 -60.44 -31.70 -38.30
CA ASN A 610 -61.30 -32.57 -37.47
C ASN A 610 -61.05 -32.47 -35.95
N ASP A 611 -60.48 -31.36 -35.48
CA ASP A 611 -60.31 -31.09 -34.04
C ASP A 611 -61.67 -30.95 -33.32
N GLN A 612 -61.68 -31.17 -32.00
CA GLN A 612 -62.90 -31.16 -31.16
C GLN A 612 -62.73 -30.32 -29.88
N LEU A 613 -63.86 -29.90 -29.31
CA LEU A 613 -63.92 -29.17 -28.03
C LEU A 613 -64.02 -30.16 -26.86
N ALA A 614 -63.26 -29.94 -25.80
CA ALA A 614 -63.24 -30.78 -24.60
C ALA A 614 -63.36 -29.94 -23.32
N GLY A 615 -63.74 -30.58 -22.21
CA GLY A 615 -63.93 -29.92 -20.91
C GLY A 615 -65.38 -29.50 -20.63
N ILE A 616 -65.57 -28.70 -19.59
CA ILE A 616 -66.89 -28.23 -19.13
C ILE A 616 -66.92 -26.71 -19.00
N VAL A 617 -68.11 -26.13 -19.16
CA VAL A 617 -68.39 -24.74 -18.78
C VAL A 617 -68.68 -24.66 -17.28
N HIS A 618 -68.32 -23.53 -16.69
CA HIS A 618 -68.72 -23.20 -15.32
C HIS A 618 -69.65 -21.99 -15.34
N ARG A 619 -70.24 -21.68 -14.19
CA ARG A 619 -70.76 -20.34 -13.92
C ARG A 619 -69.98 -19.72 -12.78
N GLU A 620 -70.09 -18.42 -12.63
CA GLU A 620 -69.59 -17.69 -11.47
C GLU A 620 -70.15 -18.34 -10.18
N PRO A 621 -69.28 -18.62 -9.18
CA PRO A 621 -69.69 -19.25 -7.94
C PRO A 621 -70.47 -18.27 -7.07
N GLY A 622 -71.47 -18.80 -6.37
CA GLY A 622 -72.33 -18.04 -5.47
C GLY A 622 -73.78 -18.51 -5.59
N GLU A 623 -74.50 -18.46 -4.48
CA GLU A 623 -75.91 -18.84 -4.41
C GLU A 623 -76.84 -17.65 -4.15
N ASP A 624 -76.28 -16.50 -3.76
CA ASP A 624 -77.00 -15.26 -3.48
C ASP A 624 -77.93 -14.81 -4.62
N ALA A 625 -78.92 -13.98 -4.33
CA ALA A 625 -79.78 -13.45 -5.39
C ALA A 625 -79.03 -12.45 -6.28
N GLY A 626 -78.76 -12.85 -7.53
CA GLY A 626 -77.96 -12.10 -8.49
C GLY A 626 -78.01 -12.68 -9.91
N ASP A 627 -77.27 -12.06 -10.82
CA ASP A 627 -77.02 -12.57 -12.18
C ASP A 627 -75.59 -13.15 -12.22
N TYR A 628 -75.44 -14.46 -12.48
CA TYR A 628 -74.17 -15.18 -12.53
C TYR A 628 -73.83 -15.56 -13.97
N GLN A 629 -72.72 -15.07 -14.50
CA GLN A 629 -72.30 -15.42 -15.86
C GLN A 629 -71.78 -16.85 -15.94
N TYR A 630 -72.12 -17.53 -17.03
CA TYR A 630 -71.37 -18.70 -17.49
C TYR A 630 -69.99 -18.24 -17.95
N THR A 631 -68.95 -18.95 -17.54
CA THR A 631 -67.56 -18.71 -17.88
C THR A 631 -66.99 -19.93 -18.61
N VAL A 632 -65.97 -19.68 -19.44
CA VAL A 632 -65.17 -20.76 -20.02
C VAL A 632 -64.48 -21.49 -18.85
N GLY A 633 -64.85 -22.75 -18.61
CA GLY A 633 -64.43 -23.50 -17.43
C GLY A 633 -63.10 -24.21 -17.67
N SER A 634 -63.12 -25.54 -17.70
CA SER A 634 -62.03 -26.32 -18.32
C SER A 634 -62.18 -26.43 -19.85
N LEU A 635 -63.18 -25.75 -20.43
CA LEU A 635 -63.51 -25.80 -21.84
C LEU A 635 -62.34 -25.32 -22.71
N THR A 636 -61.79 -26.22 -23.52
CA THR A 636 -60.61 -25.99 -24.35
C THR A 636 -60.70 -26.72 -25.68
N ALA A 637 -60.08 -26.16 -26.71
CA ALA A 637 -59.82 -26.80 -28.00
C ALA A 637 -58.31 -27.13 -28.16
N GLY A 638 -57.57 -27.16 -27.05
CA GLY A 638 -56.11 -27.20 -27.05
C GLY A 638 -55.50 -25.83 -27.36
N ASN A 639 -54.17 -25.73 -27.27
CA ASN A 639 -53.42 -24.48 -27.47
C ASN A 639 -53.56 -23.93 -28.90
N ASN A 640 -53.94 -24.79 -29.85
CA ASN A 640 -53.98 -24.49 -31.28
C ASN A 640 -55.13 -23.55 -31.69
N TYR A 641 -56.08 -23.32 -30.79
CA TYR A 641 -57.25 -22.48 -31.02
C TYR A 641 -57.43 -21.41 -29.94
N SER A 642 -57.96 -20.26 -30.34
CA SER A 642 -58.32 -19.16 -29.45
C SER A 642 -59.84 -19.17 -29.31
N LEU A 643 -60.33 -19.50 -28.13
CA LEU A 643 -61.75 -19.50 -27.83
C LEU A 643 -62.25 -18.07 -27.59
N VAL A 644 -63.04 -17.56 -28.52
CA VAL A 644 -63.91 -16.41 -28.31
C VAL A 644 -65.23 -16.95 -27.75
N PHE A 645 -65.30 -16.95 -26.42
CA PHE A 645 -66.47 -17.38 -25.67
C PHE A 645 -67.43 -16.19 -25.50
N PHE A 646 -68.69 -16.36 -25.90
CA PHE A 646 -69.78 -15.42 -25.70
C PHE A 646 -70.60 -15.88 -24.48
N PRO A 647 -70.34 -15.31 -23.29
CA PRO A 647 -71.01 -15.72 -22.07
C PRO A 647 -72.49 -15.31 -22.09
N ASN A 648 -73.26 -15.99 -21.25
CA ASN A 648 -74.63 -15.67 -20.91
C ASN A 648 -74.82 -15.99 -19.42
N ARG A 649 -76.03 -15.98 -18.84
CA ARG A 649 -76.16 -16.02 -17.36
C ARG A 649 -77.25 -16.93 -16.80
N LEU A 650 -77.01 -17.40 -15.57
CA LEU A 650 -78.02 -17.91 -14.64
C LEU A 650 -78.47 -16.77 -13.72
N ARG A 651 -79.77 -16.52 -13.58
CA ARG A 651 -80.32 -15.51 -12.65
C ARG A 651 -80.95 -16.16 -11.42
N ILE A 652 -80.54 -15.73 -10.21
CA ILE A 652 -81.11 -16.15 -8.93
C ILE A 652 -81.95 -15.00 -8.34
N HIS A 653 -83.18 -15.31 -7.90
CA HIS A 653 -84.11 -14.37 -7.26
C HIS A 653 -84.16 -14.54 -5.72
N LYS A 654 -84.47 -13.47 -4.98
CA LYS A 654 -84.60 -13.49 -3.50
C LYS A 654 -85.79 -14.36 -3.02
N SER A 655 -85.65 -14.94 -1.83
CA SER A 655 -86.72 -15.59 -1.06
C SER A 655 -87.45 -14.57 -0.14
N GLU A 656 -88.42 -15.01 0.68
CA GLU A 656 -89.18 -14.19 1.63
C GLU A 656 -88.84 -14.53 3.09
N LEU A 657 -88.82 -13.53 3.98
CA LEU A 657 -88.53 -13.68 5.43
C LEU A 657 -89.42 -12.77 6.30
N ILE A 658 -89.98 -13.32 7.38
CA ILE A 658 -90.89 -12.65 8.32
C ILE A 658 -90.16 -12.31 9.63
N ILE A 659 -90.38 -11.10 10.19
CA ILE A 659 -89.68 -10.58 11.39
C ILE A 659 -90.64 -9.87 12.38
N SER A 660 -90.53 -10.12 13.70
CA SER A 660 -91.43 -9.56 14.73
C SER A 660 -90.80 -9.31 16.13
N ILE A 661 -91.51 -8.67 17.07
CA ILE A 661 -91.03 -8.24 18.41
C ILE A 661 -92.11 -8.23 19.52
N GLY A 662 -91.71 -8.40 20.80
CA GLY A 662 -92.57 -8.45 22.01
C GLY A 662 -92.54 -7.22 22.95
N SER A 663 -93.06 -7.37 24.18
CA SER A 663 -93.25 -6.30 25.20
C SER A 663 -92.37 -6.45 26.46
N TYR A 664 -92.07 -5.34 27.16
CA TYR A 664 -91.02 -5.23 28.21
C TYR A 664 -91.37 -4.27 29.38
N SER A 665 -90.58 -4.23 30.48
CA SER A 665 -90.74 -3.22 31.58
C SER A 665 -89.46 -2.91 32.40
N ARG A 666 -89.43 -1.79 33.15
CA ARG A 666 -88.34 -1.40 34.09
C ARG A 666 -88.70 -0.34 35.17
N PRO A 667 -87.81 -0.01 36.13
CA PRO A 667 -87.90 1.17 37.01
C PRO A 667 -87.44 2.52 36.40
N PHE A 668 -87.79 3.62 37.07
CA PHE A 668 -87.35 4.98 36.74
C PHE A 668 -85.86 5.16 37.02
N GLY A 669 -85.13 5.76 36.07
CA GLY A 669 -83.69 5.94 36.16
C GLY A 669 -82.86 4.69 35.87
N GLU A 670 -83.48 3.54 35.59
CA GLU A 670 -82.78 2.37 35.07
C GLU A 670 -82.84 2.37 33.51
N PRO A 671 -81.85 1.83 32.79
CA PRO A 671 -81.86 1.79 31.32
C PRO A 671 -82.94 0.85 30.79
N ASN A 672 -83.41 1.08 29.56
CA ASN A 672 -84.36 0.18 28.89
C ASN A 672 -83.77 -1.26 28.82
N PRO A 673 -84.58 -2.31 29.05
CA PRO A 673 -84.10 -3.68 28.91
C PRO A 673 -83.72 -3.99 27.46
N PRO A 674 -82.80 -4.95 27.21
CA PRO A 674 -82.51 -5.44 25.87
C PRO A 674 -83.79 -6.04 25.25
N MET A 675 -83.98 -5.81 23.96
CA MET A 675 -85.13 -6.27 23.18
C MET A 675 -84.64 -7.14 22.03
N GLU A 676 -85.39 -8.21 21.73
CA GLU A 676 -84.97 -9.26 20.77
C GLU A 676 -86.02 -9.47 19.69
N LEU A 677 -85.54 -9.74 18.47
CA LEU A 677 -86.35 -9.99 17.28
C LEU A 677 -86.57 -11.49 17.05
N GLN A 678 -87.72 -11.84 16.49
CA GLN A 678 -88.09 -13.21 16.11
C GLN A 678 -88.21 -13.32 14.59
N TYR A 679 -87.75 -14.42 14.01
CA TYR A 679 -87.61 -14.61 12.56
C TYR A 679 -88.26 -15.92 12.07
N SER A 680 -88.77 -15.94 10.84
CA SER A 680 -89.29 -17.14 10.19
C SER A 680 -89.18 -17.04 8.67
N GLY A 681 -88.70 -18.09 7.98
CA GLY A 681 -88.58 -18.15 6.51
C GLY A 681 -87.16 -18.36 5.95
N PHE A 682 -86.14 -18.43 6.81
CA PHE A 682 -84.78 -18.79 6.37
C PHE A 682 -84.73 -20.16 5.67
N VAL A 683 -83.81 -20.28 4.72
CA VAL A 683 -83.48 -21.48 3.93
C VAL A 683 -81.95 -21.66 3.95
N ASN A 684 -81.40 -22.73 3.37
CA ASN A 684 -79.95 -22.99 3.34
C ASN A 684 -79.20 -23.07 4.69
N ASN A 685 -79.93 -23.10 5.82
CA ASN A 685 -79.44 -22.95 7.20
C ASN A 685 -79.04 -21.52 7.59
N ASP A 686 -79.45 -20.51 6.81
CA ASP A 686 -79.25 -19.10 7.11
C ASP A 686 -79.94 -18.70 8.44
N GLY A 687 -79.41 -17.67 9.11
CA GLY A 687 -79.89 -17.15 10.38
C GLY A 687 -79.94 -15.61 10.43
N PRO A 688 -80.31 -15.02 11.59
CA PRO A 688 -80.33 -13.56 11.79
C PRO A 688 -79.01 -12.84 11.52
N GLU A 689 -77.89 -13.57 11.52
CA GLU A 689 -76.55 -13.11 11.15
C GLU A 689 -76.35 -12.85 9.65
N ASP A 690 -77.12 -13.51 8.77
CA ASP A 690 -77.02 -13.42 7.31
C ASP A 690 -77.81 -12.24 6.72
N ILE A 691 -78.29 -11.35 7.60
CA ILE A 691 -79.11 -10.20 7.28
C ILE A 691 -78.67 -8.97 8.05
N VAL A 692 -78.99 -7.79 7.52
CA VAL A 692 -79.08 -6.57 8.33
C VAL A 692 -80.48 -6.57 8.94
N PRO A 693 -80.64 -6.79 10.26
CA PRO A 693 -81.96 -6.83 10.88
C PRO A 693 -82.64 -5.44 10.84
N PRO A 694 -83.97 -5.37 10.97
CA PRO A 694 -84.69 -4.12 11.14
C PRO A 694 -84.35 -3.46 12.49
N ASP A 695 -84.35 -2.12 12.50
CA ASP A 695 -84.17 -1.33 13.72
C ASP A 695 -85.42 -1.38 14.61
N ILE A 696 -85.19 -1.41 15.92
CA ILE A 696 -86.22 -1.33 16.96
C ILE A 696 -86.40 0.14 17.36
N LEU A 697 -87.57 0.72 17.12
CA LEU A 697 -87.87 2.14 17.36
C LEU A 697 -88.83 2.32 18.54
N MET A 698 -88.45 3.18 19.49
CA MET A 698 -89.21 3.53 20.70
C MET A 698 -88.67 4.84 21.32
N ASP A 699 -89.56 5.75 21.74
CA ASP A 699 -89.20 7.10 22.25
C ASP A 699 -88.81 7.15 23.75
N ALA A 700 -88.97 6.04 24.49
CA ALA A 700 -88.70 5.98 25.92
C ALA A 700 -87.19 6.00 26.24
N ASN A 701 -86.77 6.86 27.17
CA ASN A 701 -85.37 6.96 27.62
C ASN A 701 -85.26 6.88 29.16
N ILE A 702 -84.04 6.79 29.68
CA ILE A 702 -83.76 6.57 31.12
C ILE A 702 -84.47 7.57 32.06
N SER A 703 -84.70 8.80 31.60
CA SER A 703 -85.38 9.87 32.34
C SER A 703 -86.90 9.96 32.10
N SER A 704 -87.45 9.13 31.22
CA SER A 704 -88.89 9.03 31.00
C SER A 704 -89.62 8.66 32.28
N ILE A 705 -90.65 9.44 32.63
CA ILE A 705 -91.48 9.23 33.81
C ILE A 705 -92.25 7.89 33.74
N PRO A 706 -92.66 7.32 34.90
CA PRO A 706 -93.45 6.08 34.94
C PRO A 706 -94.69 6.13 34.02
N GLY A 707 -94.85 5.12 33.15
CA GLY A 707 -95.83 5.12 32.05
C GLY A 707 -95.62 3.98 31.04
N TYR A 708 -96.38 3.96 29.94
CA TYR A 708 -96.28 2.97 28.84
C TYR A 708 -95.89 3.64 27.51
N TYR A 709 -95.07 2.96 26.70
CA TYR A 709 -94.50 3.48 25.44
C TYR A 709 -94.52 2.38 24.35
N PRO A 710 -94.89 2.67 23.08
CA PRO A 710 -94.95 1.66 22.02
C PRO A 710 -93.58 1.30 21.43
N ILE A 711 -93.47 0.11 20.83
CA ILE A 711 -92.29 -0.41 20.12
C ILE A 711 -92.68 -0.73 18.68
N SER A 712 -91.86 -0.32 17.70
CA SER A 712 -92.08 -0.58 16.28
C SER A 712 -90.80 -1.03 15.56
N LEU A 713 -90.95 -1.64 14.38
CA LEU A 713 -89.84 -2.15 13.55
C LEU A 713 -89.77 -1.38 12.23
N ALA A 714 -88.57 -1.02 11.79
CA ALA A 714 -88.35 -0.36 10.51
C ALA A 714 -87.00 -0.73 9.87
N GLY A 715 -86.89 -0.62 8.55
CA GLY A 715 -85.64 -0.87 7.83
C GLY A 715 -85.26 -2.34 7.75
N GLY A 716 -83.95 -2.61 7.84
CA GLY A 716 -83.36 -3.92 7.56
C GLY A 716 -83.20 -4.22 6.07
N SER A 717 -82.28 -5.12 5.73
CA SER A 717 -82.04 -5.58 4.35
C SER A 717 -81.31 -6.93 4.31
N SER A 718 -81.54 -7.70 3.26
CA SER A 718 -80.72 -8.88 2.93
C SER A 718 -80.40 -8.92 1.44
N ASN A 719 -79.28 -9.53 1.07
CA ASN A 719 -79.00 -9.88 -0.32
C ASN A 719 -79.98 -10.94 -0.83
N ASN A 720 -80.40 -11.87 0.03
CA ASN A 720 -81.05 -13.12 -0.37
C ASN A 720 -82.54 -13.18 0.00
N TYR A 721 -82.99 -12.32 0.92
CA TYR A 721 -84.37 -12.28 1.40
C TYR A 721 -85.04 -10.93 1.17
N THR A 722 -86.37 -10.99 1.02
CA THR A 722 -87.30 -9.84 1.02
C THR A 722 -88.07 -9.88 2.34
N PHE A 723 -88.12 -8.77 3.08
CA PHE A 723 -88.63 -8.77 4.46
C PHE A 723 -90.11 -8.41 4.59
N ASN A 724 -90.74 -9.01 5.60
CA ASN A 724 -92.12 -8.80 5.99
C ASN A 724 -92.17 -8.54 7.52
N LEU A 725 -92.40 -7.30 7.94
CA LEU A 725 -92.21 -6.83 9.33
C LEU A 725 -93.53 -6.72 10.12
N ILE A 726 -93.58 -7.22 11.36
CA ILE A 726 -94.80 -7.26 12.19
C ILE A 726 -94.53 -6.71 13.62
N PRO A 727 -94.99 -5.49 13.97
CA PRO A 727 -94.81 -4.90 15.30
C PRO A 727 -95.93 -5.27 16.29
N LEU A 728 -95.60 -5.75 17.51
CA LEU A 728 -96.58 -6.24 18.50
C LEU A 728 -96.26 -5.89 19.98
N GLY A 729 -95.44 -4.85 20.26
CA GLY A 729 -94.83 -4.63 21.58
C GLY A 729 -94.92 -3.24 22.23
N ASN A 730 -94.88 -3.19 23.57
CA ASN A 730 -94.82 -1.97 24.41
C ASN A 730 -93.75 -2.08 25.52
N LEU A 731 -93.20 -0.96 26.03
CA LEU A 731 -92.39 -0.85 27.25
C LEU A 731 -93.14 -0.14 28.39
N GLN A 732 -93.04 -0.64 29.63
CA GLN A 732 -93.58 -0.02 30.85
C GLN A 732 -92.48 0.50 31.82
N ILE A 733 -92.68 1.67 32.44
CA ILE A 733 -91.77 2.28 33.44
C ILE A 733 -92.45 2.41 34.82
N THR A 734 -91.72 2.13 35.90
CA THR A 734 -92.18 2.12 37.32
C THR A 734 -91.35 3.04 38.24
N ALA A 735 -91.62 3.11 39.56
CA ALA A 735 -91.04 4.11 40.49
C ALA A 735 -89.54 3.91 40.82
N ALA A 736 -88.88 4.92 41.42
CA ALA A 736 -87.45 4.91 41.78
C ALA A 736 -87.14 4.17 43.10
N ARG A 737 -85.86 3.84 43.33
CA ARG A 737 -85.34 3.08 44.49
C ARG A 737 -84.29 3.88 45.29
N VAL A 738 -84.37 3.88 46.63
CA VAL A 738 -83.54 4.71 47.54
C VAL A 738 -83.19 3.95 48.84
N ASN A 739 -81.97 4.12 49.33
CA ASN A 739 -81.42 3.52 50.56
C ASN A 739 -80.88 4.59 51.53
N ILE A 740 -81.02 4.41 52.84
CA ILE A 740 -80.29 5.18 53.86
C ILE A 740 -79.10 4.34 54.35
N LEU A 741 -77.90 4.93 54.34
CA LEU A 741 -76.63 4.24 54.62
C LEU A 741 -76.04 4.58 56.00
N GLN A 742 -76.22 5.81 56.47
CA GLN A 742 -75.70 6.27 57.76
C GLN A 742 -76.64 7.26 58.41
N HIS A 743 -76.92 7.05 59.70
CA HIS A 743 -77.68 7.94 60.56
C HIS A 743 -76.77 8.91 61.33
N PRO A 744 -77.26 10.10 61.75
CA PRO A 744 -76.48 11.04 62.54
C PRO A 744 -76.06 10.47 63.91
N ALA A 745 -74.95 10.99 64.46
CA ALA A 745 -74.35 10.54 65.71
C ALA A 745 -74.00 11.72 66.65
N GLY A 746 -74.07 11.49 67.97
CA GLY A 746 -73.92 12.55 68.98
C GLY A 746 -72.48 13.05 69.22
N LYS A 747 -72.33 14.23 69.85
CA LYS A 747 -71.06 14.97 69.99
C LYS A 747 -70.90 15.75 71.31
N ALA A 748 -69.65 16.12 71.65
CA ALA A 748 -69.30 17.05 72.73
C ALA A 748 -68.08 17.94 72.34
N ILE A 749 -67.97 19.18 72.85
CA ILE A 749 -66.99 20.20 72.38
C ILE A 749 -66.41 21.10 73.53
N CYS A 750 -65.36 21.92 73.32
CA CYS A 750 -64.96 23.02 74.26
C CYS A 750 -65.93 24.23 74.04
N ALA A 751 -66.21 25.03 75.07
CA ALA A 751 -67.15 26.16 75.04
C ALA A 751 -66.66 27.30 74.12
N GLY A 752 -67.58 27.83 73.31
CA GLY A 752 -67.27 28.75 72.22
C GLY A 752 -67.13 28.07 70.86
N ASN A 753 -67.03 26.74 70.82
CA ASN A 753 -66.98 25.97 69.57
C ASN A 753 -68.39 25.53 69.13
N SER A 754 -68.48 24.88 67.97
CA SER A 754 -69.69 24.25 67.44
C SER A 754 -69.37 22.85 66.88
N ALA A 755 -70.41 22.07 66.53
CA ALA A 755 -70.31 20.74 65.93
C ALA A 755 -71.19 20.61 64.68
N SER A 756 -71.09 19.48 63.97
CA SER A 756 -71.95 19.13 62.84
C SER A 756 -72.48 17.71 62.94
N LEU A 757 -73.71 17.50 62.46
CA LEU A 757 -74.40 16.20 62.38
C LEU A 757 -74.63 15.85 60.89
N GLN A 758 -74.56 14.57 60.52
CA GLN A 758 -74.59 14.15 59.12
C GLN A 758 -75.44 12.89 58.90
N ILE A 759 -76.10 12.80 57.75
CA ILE A 759 -76.76 11.59 57.22
C ILE A 759 -76.08 11.20 55.90
N ASN A 760 -76.05 9.91 55.58
CA ASN A 760 -75.73 9.44 54.24
C ASN A 760 -76.87 8.58 53.69
N ALA A 761 -77.30 8.85 52.46
CA ALA A 761 -78.35 8.11 51.75
C ALA A 761 -78.10 8.22 50.24
N GLU A 762 -78.46 7.18 49.50
CA GLU A 762 -78.21 7.07 48.06
C GLU A 762 -79.48 6.62 47.30
N ALA A 763 -79.58 7.02 46.04
CA ALA A 763 -80.52 6.41 45.11
C ALA A 763 -79.80 5.32 44.31
N VAL A 764 -80.51 4.24 43.98
CA VAL A 764 -79.92 3.11 43.22
C VAL A 764 -79.55 3.53 41.79
N SER A 765 -80.25 4.52 41.23
CA SER A 765 -79.90 5.14 39.95
C SER A 765 -79.22 6.49 40.17
N PRO A 766 -78.07 6.77 39.50
CA PRO A 766 -77.35 8.03 39.64
C PRO A 766 -78.09 9.24 39.06
N ILE A 767 -79.13 9.05 38.24
CA ILE A 767 -79.94 10.18 37.72
C ILE A 767 -81.02 10.63 38.71
N VAL A 768 -81.22 9.91 39.81
CA VAL A 768 -82.23 10.22 40.83
C VAL A 768 -81.62 11.14 41.89
N THR A 769 -81.97 12.42 41.83
CA THR A 769 -81.56 13.40 42.85
C THR A 769 -82.37 13.20 44.14
N LEU A 770 -81.68 13.02 45.26
CA LEU A 770 -82.27 13.02 46.59
C LEU A 770 -82.39 14.45 47.13
N LYS A 771 -83.47 14.73 47.88
CA LYS A 771 -83.61 15.93 48.70
C LYS A 771 -83.68 15.58 50.18
N TYR A 772 -83.03 16.37 51.02
CA TYR A 772 -82.94 16.19 52.48
C TYR A 772 -83.71 17.30 53.21
N LEU A 773 -84.20 17.02 54.41
CA LEU A 773 -84.83 18.01 55.30
C LEU A 773 -84.61 17.60 56.77
N TRP A 774 -84.02 18.48 57.59
CA TRP A 774 -83.75 18.20 59.00
C TRP A 774 -84.89 18.58 59.95
N GLU A 775 -85.02 17.82 61.04
CA GLU A 775 -85.96 18.05 62.13
C GLU A 775 -85.22 18.00 63.48
N THR A 776 -85.67 18.78 64.47
CA THR A 776 -85.14 18.81 65.85
C THR A 776 -86.22 18.57 66.90
N SER A 777 -85.82 18.07 68.07
CA SER A 777 -86.66 17.92 69.27
C SER A 777 -85.81 18.06 70.54
N SER A 778 -86.42 18.55 71.62
CA SER A 778 -85.80 18.58 72.96
C SER A 778 -85.83 17.22 73.67
N ASP A 779 -86.76 16.32 73.31
CA ASP A 779 -86.96 15.01 73.98
C ASP A 779 -86.53 13.81 73.11
N GLY A 780 -86.23 14.04 71.84
CA GLY A 780 -85.78 13.02 70.88
C GLY A 780 -86.84 12.02 70.42
N ASN A 781 -88.10 12.18 70.82
CA ASN A 781 -89.20 11.25 70.54
C ASN A 781 -90.40 11.92 69.90
N SER A 782 -90.81 13.08 70.41
CA SER A 782 -92.04 13.79 70.04
C SER A 782 -91.76 15.23 69.58
N ASN A 783 -92.80 15.91 69.08
CA ASN A 783 -92.77 17.33 68.70
C ASN A 783 -91.60 17.73 67.78
N TRP A 784 -91.28 16.87 66.81
CA TRP A 784 -90.29 17.13 65.78
C TRP A 784 -90.67 18.37 64.97
N GLN A 785 -89.81 19.38 64.98
CA GLN A 785 -89.96 20.61 64.20
C GLN A 785 -88.88 20.69 63.13
N LEU A 786 -89.26 21.10 61.92
CA LEU A 786 -88.31 21.36 60.83
C LEU A 786 -87.26 22.40 61.24
N VAL A 787 -85.99 22.06 61.05
CA VAL A 787 -84.89 23.01 61.14
C VAL A 787 -84.92 23.85 59.86
N LEU A 788 -85.58 25.01 59.95
CA LEU A 788 -85.87 25.85 58.80
C LEU A 788 -84.58 26.30 58.09
N GLY A 789 -84.50 26.02 56.79
CA GLY A 789 -83.40 26.43 55.90
C GLY A 789 -82.37 25.33 55.58
N GLU A 790 -82.42 24.17 56.22
CA GLU A 790 -81.40 23.13 56.08
C GLU A 790 -81.88 21.94 55.24
N GLU A 791 -81.64 22.02 53.91
CA GLU A 791 -82.00 20.97 52.92
C GLU A 791 -80.84 20.02 52.56
N ASN A 792 -79.73 20.05 53.32
CA ASN A 792 -78.50 19.31 53.02
C ASN A 792 -78.39 18.01 53.82
N SER A 793 -77.50 17.09 53.41
CA SER A 793 -77.18 15.88 54.19
C SER A 793 -76.35 16.15 55.46
N THR A 794 -75.99 17.40 55.73
CA THR A 794 -75.20 17.83 56.90
C THR A 794 -75.83 19.05 57.55
N LEU A 795 -76.08 18.96 58.85
CA LEU A 795 -76.51 20.07 59.71
C LEU A 795 -75.27 20.61 60.45
N SER A 796 -74.86 21.84 60.16
CA SER A 796 -73.61 22.44 60.65
C SER A 796 -73.82 23.46 61.76
N ASN A 797 -72.72 23.86 62.43
CA ASN A 797 -72.69 24.89 63.48
C ASN A 797 -73.62 24.66 64.68
N VAL A 798 -73.99 23.40 64.93
CA VAL A 798 -74.82 23.02 66.07
C VAL A 798 -74.02 23.26 67.35
N ASN A 799 -74.48 24.19 68.18
CA ASN A 799 -73.90 24.55 69.48
C ASN A 799 -74.95 24.55 70.61
N THR A 800 -76.23 24.36 70.26
CA THR A 800 -77.36 24.27 71.19
C THR A 800 -77.65 22.80 71.51
N PRO A 801 -77.69 22.37 72.79
CA PRO A 801 -77.98 20.99 73.16
C PRO A 801 -79.43 20.60 72.81
N GLY A 802 -79.62 19.44 72.19
CA GLY A 802 -80.92 18.91 71.73
C GLY A 802 -80.76 17.64 70.86
N TYR A 803 -81.85 17.13 70.28
CA TYR A 803 -81.87 15.98 69.37
C TYR A 803 -82.21 16.36 67.91
N TYR A 804 -81.68 15.65 66.91
CA TYR A 804 -81.85 15.97 65.47
C TYR A 804 -81.91 14.73 64.55
N ARG A 805 -82.75 14.75 63.48
CA ARG A 805 -82.90 13.70 62.43
C ARG A 805 -83.24 14.26 61.03
N CYS A 806 -83.31 13.44 59.97
CA CYS A 806 -83.55 13.89 58.59
C CYS A 806 -84.57 13.06 57.77
N MET A 807 -85.26 13.69 56.80
CA MET A 807 -86.10 13.07 55.77
C MET A 807 -85.37 13.00 54.40
N VAL A 808 -85.74 12.07 53.52
CA VAL A 808 -85.14 11.85 52.18
C VAL A 808 -86.24 11.63 51.11
N ILE A 809 -86.19 12.32 49.96
CA ILE A 809 -87.26 12.34 48.93
C ILE A 809 -86.70 12.04 47.52
N ALA A 810 -87.44 11.27 46.70
CA ALA A 810 -87.11 10.92 45.30
C ALA A 810 -88.38 10.72 44.42
N PRO A 811 -88.26 10.59 43.07
CA PRO A 811 -89.40 10.39 42.16
C PRO A 811 -90.25 9.15 42.49
N GLY A 812 -91.41 9.40 43.10
CA GLY A 812 -92.37 8.37 43.51
C GLY A 812 -92.18 7.79 44.93
N ILE A 813 -91.26 8.30 45.76
CA ILE A 813 -90.97 7.72 47.10
C ILE A 813 -90.38 8.73 48.13
N ILE A 814 -90.63 8.51 49.44
CA ILE A 814 -90.14 9.32 50.57
C ILE A 814 -89.76 8.41 51.77
N ILE A 815 -88.63 8.68 52.46
CA ILE A 815 -88.04 7.89 53.57
C ILE A 815 -87.54 8.82 54.72
N ARG A 816 -87.29 8.32 55.95
CA ARG A 816 -86.81 9.09 57.13
C ARG A 816 -85.71 8.37 57.95
N SER A 817 -84.93 9.12 58.74
CA SER A 817 -83.80 8.63 59.57
C SER A 817 -84.01 8.68 61.09
N ASP A 818 -83.16 7.94 61.82
CA ASP A 818 -82.89 8.03 63.27
C ASP A 818 -82.23 9.37 63.73
N ALA A 819 -82.04 9.55 65.05
CA ALA A 819 -81.75 10.82 65.74
C ALA A 819 -80.48 10.87 66.64
N ALA A 820 -79.89 12.08 66.87
CA ALA A 820 -78.61 12.30 67.59
C ALA A 820 -78.51 13.54 68.53
N GLN A 821 -77.58 13.58 69.53
CA GLN A 821 -77.50 14.53 70.69
C GLN A 821 -76.15 15.33 70.88
N LEU A 822 -76.06 16.47 71.63
CA LEU A 822 -74.87 17.40 71.75
C LEU A 822 -74.50 18.01 73.17
N VAL A 823 -73.20 18.26 73.55
CA VAL A 823 -72.61 18.69 74.93
C VAL A 823 -71.26 19.57 74.94
N VAL A 824 -70.64 20.14 76.07
CA VAL A 824 -69.55 21.25 76.13
C VAL A 824 -68.41 21.31 77.33
N ASN A 825 -67.17 21.95 77.25
CA ASN A 825 -65.95 22.08 78.26
C ASN A 825 -64.90 23.34 78.25
N LYS A 826 -63.76 23.52 79.05
CA LYS A 826 -62.69 24.70 79.07
C LYS A 826 -61.25 24.56 79.84
N ALA A 827 -60.23 25.52 79.79
CA ALA A 827 -58.78 25.54 80.36
C ALA A 827 -57.95 26.92 80.71
N ASP A 828 -56.56 26.95 80.92
CA ASP A 828 -55.63 27.97 81.67
C ASP A 828 -54.15 28.45 81.13
N ILE A 829 -53.16 29.09 81.90
CA ILE A 829 -52.01 30.08 81.49
C ILE A 829 -50.53 30.13 82.24
N PRO A 830 -49.34 30.61 81.68
CA PRO A 830 -47.85 30.56 82.20
C PRO A 830 -46.81 31.82 82.26
N VAL A 831 -45.44 31.71 82.58
CA VAL A 831 -44.34 32.80 82.84
C VAL A 831 -42.76 32.49 82.54
N ILE A 832 -41.80 33.49 82.36
CA ILE A 832 -40.33 33.40 81.90
C ILE A 832 -39.18 34.12 82.76
N GLN A 833 -37.87 33.71 82.70
CA GLN A 833 -36.67 34.30 83.40
C GLN A 833 -35.29 34.44 82.61
N ILE A 834 -34.68 35.66 82.50
CA ILE A 834 -33.26 35.98 82.08
C ILE A 834 -32.90 37.49 82.37
N ALA A 835 -31.62 37.90 82.33
CA ALA A 835 -31.11 39.28 82.49
C ALA A 835 -31.06 40.12 81.17
N ASP A 836 -30.74 41.43 81.27
CA ASP A 836 -31.18 42.42 80.28
C ASP A 836 -30.10 43.08 79.34
N LYS A 837 -28.77 42.97 79.57
CA LYS A 837 -27.70 43.54 78.69
C LYS A 837 -26.38 42.77 78.71
N ILE A 838 -25.68 42.59 77.55
CA ILE A 838 -24.44 41.77 77.41
C ILE A 838 -23.44 42.40 76.38
N CYS A 839 -22.19 41.93 76.27
CA CYS A 839 -21.18 42.41 75.28
C CYS A 839 -20.82 41.32 74.24
N LEU A 840 -20.45 41.70 73.01
CA LEU A 840 -20.41 40.79 71.85
C LEU A 840 -19.18 39.87 71.77
N ASN A 841 -18.09 40.19 72.48
CA ASN A 841 -16.86 39.38 72.49
C ASN A 841 -16.91 38.14 73.44
N ASP A 842 -18.05 37.86 74.10
CA ASP A 842 -18.18 36.80 75.14
C ASP A 842 -18.87 35.49 74.67
N GLY A 843 -19.45 35.43 73.46
CA GLY A 843 -19.95 34.17 72.87
C GLY A 843 -21.40 33.73 73.19
N THR A 844 -21.71 33.14 74.36
CA THR A 844 -22.99 32.37 74.59
C THR A 844 -23.56 32.41 76.04
N VAL A 845 -24.91 32.31 76.20
CA VAL A 845 -25.70 32.49 77.47
C VAL A 845 -26.90 31.48 77.59
N ALA A 846 -27.68 31.38 78.70
CA ALA A 846 -28.77 30.38 78.94
C ALA A 846 -30.12 30.90 79.53
N LEU A 847 -31.27 30.16 79.38
CA LEU A 847 -32.70 30.57 79.59
C LEU A 847 -33.61 29.58 80.40
N LYS A 848 -34.68 30.04 81.14
CA LYS A 848 -35.64 29.21 81.97
C LYS A 848 -37.09 29.79 82.19
N ALA A 849 -38.15 28.95 82.38
CA ALA A 849 -39.61 29.33 82.55
C ALA A 849 -40.47 28.37 83.44
N SER A 850 -41.74 28.72 83.75
CA SER A 850 -42.73 27.91 84.53
C SER A 850 -44.21 28.21 84.17
N PRO A 851 -45.18 27.26 84.23
CA PRO A 851 -45.03 25.82 84.48
C PRO A 851 -44.12 25.18 83.44
N ALA A 852 -43.19 24.33 83.87
CA ALA A 852 -42.17 23.77 82.99
C ALA A 852 -42.75 22.74 81.99
N GLY A 853 -42.07 22.55 80.86
CA GLY A 853 -42.46 21.60 79.80
C GLY A 853 -42.82 22.26 78.46
N GLY A 854 -43.16 23.55 78.47
CA GLY A 854 -43.27 24.38 77.27
C GLY A 854 -41.92 24.76 76.62
N VAL A 855 -41.99 25.47 75.49
CA VAL A 855 -40.85 25.71 74.57
C VAL A 855 -40.42 27.18 74.57
N PHE A 856 -39.11 27.43 74.48
CA PHE A 856 -38.52 28.76 74.30
C PHE A 856 -38.24 29.12 72.84
N SER A 857 -38.50 30.37 72.46
CA SER A 857 -38.20 30.91 71.13
C SER A 857 -37.62 32.33 71.20
N GLY A 858 -36.72 32.68 70.26
CA GLY A 858 -36.09 34.01 70.13
C GLY A 858 -34.87 34.00 69.18
N THR A 859 -34.47 35.15 68.64
CA THR A 859 -33.36 35.23 67.65
C THR A 859 -32.03 34.81 68.28
N GLY A 860 -31.32 33.84 67.68
CA GLY A 860 -30.08 33.27 68.22
C GLY A 860 -30.28 32.28 69.37
N VAL A 861 -31.53 32.02 69.78
CA VAL A 861 -31.85 31.03 70.83
C VAL A 861 -31.93 29.64 70.22
N SER A 862 -31.15 28.71 70.76
CA SER A 862 -31.25 27.28 70.50
C SER A 862 -30.92 26.48 71.76
N ASN A 863 -31.61 25.36 71.99
CA ASN A 863 -31.35 24.46 73.12
C ASN A 863 -31.30 25.15 74.51
N ASN A 864 -32.22 26.07 74.77
CA ASN A 864 -32.27 26.91 75.98
C ASN A 864 -30.99 27.76 76.22
N THR A 865 -30.18 27.95 75.19
CA THR A 865 -29.02 28.84 75.16
C THR A 865 -29.17 29.91 74.09
N TRP A 866 -28.63 31.09 74.35
CA TRP A 866 -28.64 32.24 73.45
C TRP A 866 -27.22 32.50 72.97
N ASN A 867 -26.96 32.30 71.68
CA ASN A 867 -25.67 32.61 71.06
C ASN A 867 -25.65 34.10 70.66
N LEU A 868 -24.62 34.81 71.13
CA LEU A 868 -24.44 36.25 71.00
C LEU A 868 -23.63 36.66 69.76
N GLU A 869 -22.98 35.72 69.07
CA GLU A 869 -22.31 35.98 67.78
C GLU A 869 -23.32 36.03 66.61
N ILE A 870 -24.52 35.48 66.80
CA ILE A 870 -25.59 35.42 65.78
C ILE A 870 -26.38 36.74 65.68
N PRO A 871 -26.89 37.33 66.79
CA PRO A 871 -27.48 38.66 66.74
C PRO A 871 -26.39 39.73 66.60
N GLU A 872 -26.62 40.68 65.69
CA GLU A 872 -25.87 41.94 65.70
C GLU A 872 -26.12 42.73 67.00
N ALA A 873 -25.23 43.68 67.27
CA ALA A 873 -25.32 44.60 68.42
C ALA A 873 -26.67 45.33 68.47
N GLY A 874 -27.56 44.98 69.42
CA GLY A 874 -28.92 45.51 69.52
C GLY A 874 -29.82 44.76 70.51
N LYS A 875 -31.14 45.00 70.46
CA LYS A 875 -32.15 44.46 71.40
C LYS A 875 -32.99 43.30 70.85
N HIS A 876 -33.32 42.30 71.68
CA HIS A 876 -33.87 40.98 71.25
C HIS A 876 -34.91 40.38 72.23
N THR A 877 -35.91 39.59 71.76
CA THR A 877 -37.08 39.08 72.54
C THR A 877 -37.14 37.54 72.64
N ILE A 878 -37.75 36.99 73.71
CA ILE A 878 -37.86 35.56 74.10
C ILE A 878 -39.33 35.18 74.50
N GLN A 879 -39.90 34.01 74.12
CA GLN A 879 -41.33 33.60 74.39
C GLN A 879 -41.57 32.16 74.94
N TYR A 880 -42.82 31.80 75.35
CA TYR A 880 -43.23 30.52 76.02
C TYR A 880 -44.74 30.08 75.88
N SER A 881 -45.10 28.78 75.90
CA SER A 881 -46.49 28.22 75.67
C SER A 881 -46.76 26.79 76.24
N TYR A 882 -48.01 26.40 76.64
CA TYR A 882 -48.43 25.05 77.13
C TYR A 882 -49.94 24.64 76.95
N THR A 883 -50.30 23.36 77.19
CA THR A 883 -51.65 22.75 76.96
C THR A 883 -52.22 21.93 78.15
N ASP A 884 -53.55 21.86 78.32
CA ASP A 884 -54.27 21.11 79.38
C ASP A 884 -54.77 19.68 79.02
N GLY A 885 -55.40 19.00 79.99
CA GLY A 885 -55.89 17.62 79.87
C GLY A 885 -57.20 17.40 79.10
N ASN A 886 -58.01 18.45 78.85
CA ASN A 886 -59.13 18.39 77.89
C ASN A 886 -58.72 18.84 76.48
N GLY A 887 -57.47 19.29 76.29
CA GLY A 887 -56.89 19.73 75.02
C GLY A 887 -57.04 21.23 74.72
N CYS A 888 -57.31 22.09 75.71
CA CYS A 888 -57.46 23.55 75.58
C CYS A 888 -56.18 24.26 76.20
N ILE A 889 -55.72 25.46 75.73
CA ILE A 889 -54.27 25.95 75.72
C ILE A 889 -53.99 27.35 76.39
N GLY A 890 -52.73 27.70 76.80
CA GLY A 890 -52.26 29.09 77.19
C GLY A 890 -50.73 29.47 77.21
N GLU A 891 -50.33 30.77 77.16
CA GLU A 891 -48.98 31.30 76.67
C GLU A 891 -48.36 32.65 77.28
N ALA A 892 -47.05 33.03 77.06
CA ALA A 892 -46.30 34.26 77.60
C ALA A 892 -44.91 34.76 76.92
N SER A 893 -44.26 35.94 77.26
CA SER A 893 -42.97 36.52 76.63
C SER A 893 -42.08 37.64 77.37
N LYS A 894 -40.78 37.98 76.96
CA LYS A 894 -39.76 38.99 77.54
C LYS A 894 -38.57 39.55 76.60
N LEU A 895 -37.75 40.62 76.88
CA LEU A 895 -36.73 41.38 76.00
C LEU A 895 -35.26 41.72 76.58
N ILE A 896 -34.16 41.93 75.77
CA ILE A 896 -32.64 42.03 76.09
C ILE A 896 -31.76 43.03 75.16
N ASP A 897 -30.37 43.18 75.21
CA ASP A 897 -29.42 44.23 74.55
C ASP A 897 -27.85 43.84 74.30
N LEU A 898 -27.00 44.40 73.34
CA LEU A 898 -25.56 43.95 72.92
C LEU A 898 -24.51 44.94 72.15
N GLN A 899 -23.10 44.82 72.12
CA GLN A 899 -22.00 45.77 71.48
C GLN A 899 -20.46 45.28 71.15
N ALA A 900 -19.55 45.92 70.28
CA ALA A 900 -18.16 45.47 69.71
C ALA A 900 -16.91 46.51 69.34
N CYS A 901 -15.71 46.14 68.68
CA CYS A 901 -14.36 46.92 68.45
C CYS A 901 -13.35 46.61 67.18
N VAL A 902 -12.13 47.26 66.92
CA VAL A 902 -11.33 47.48 65.58
C VAL A 902 -9.87 46.81 65.29
N ASP A 903 -9.33 46.81 64.01
CA ASP A 903 -8.38 45.89 63.22
C ASP A 903 -6.80 46.06 63.01
N ASN A 904 -6.07 44.97 62.56
CA ASN A 904 -4.79 44.95 61.74
C ASN A 904 -4.27 43.55 61.18
N ALA A 905 -3.76 43.47 59.92
CA ALA A 905 -2.76 42.54 59.25
C ALA A 905 -2.93 41.00 58.88
N ASP A 906 -2.63 40.70 57.60
CA ASP A 906 -1.96 39.53 56.91
C ASP A 906 -2.25 38.01 57.14
N GLY A 907 -2.45 37.28 56.03
CA GLY A 907 -2.76 35.82 55.98
C GLY A 907 -2.00 34.95 54.96
N ILE A 908 -0.70 35.18 54.71
CA ILE A 908 0.15 34.31 53.85
C ILE A 908 1.32 33.75 54.68
N SER A 909 1.17 32.54 55.22
CA SER A 909 2.07 32.01 56.26
C SER A 909 3.34 31.33 55.74
N LEU A 910 4.17 32.03 54.95
CA LEU A 910 5.62 31.78 54.93
C LEU A 910 6.25 32.52 56.11
N LEU A 911 6.16 31.93 57.30
CA LEU A 911 6.47 32.59 58.56
C LEU A 911 7.96 32.94 58.69
N LYS A 912 8.86 32.10 58.15
CA LYS A 912 10.31 32.38 58.14
C LYS A 912 11.04 31.61 57.03
N ALA A 913 12.12 32.18 56.53
CA ALA A 913 13.00 31.53 55.56
C ALA A 913 14.45 31.96 55.81
N LEU A 914 15.39 31.00 55.82
CA LEU A 914 16.81 31.19 56.12
C LEU A 914 17.66 30.34 55.17
N ALA A 915 18.81 30.85 54.73
CA ALA A 915 19.77 30.13 53.91
C ALA A 915 21.16 30.15 54.58
N TYR A 916 21.79 28.99 54.76
CA TYR A 916 23.11 28.87 55.40
C TYR A 916 23.92 27.65 54.88
N PRO A 917 25.26 27.73 54.84
CA PRO A 917 26.07 28.92 55.04
C PRO A 917 25.84 29.97 53.94
N ASN A 918 25.98 31.24 54.29
CA ASN A 918 25.83 32.37 53.36
C ASN A 918 26.71 33.54 53.86
N PRO A 919 27.85 33.86 53.21
CA PRO A 919 28.34 33.28 51.96
C PRO A 919 28.71 31.79 52.06
N SER A 920 28.61 31.07 50.94
CA SER A 920 28.94 29.63 50.83
C SER A 920 30.11 29.38 49.89
N ALA A 921 30.89 28.35 50.17
CA ALA A 921 31.84 27.76 49.21
C ALA A 921 31.29 26.48 48.53
N GLY A 922 30.13 25.97 48.97
CA GLY A 922 29.54 24.71 48.53
C GLY A 922 28.00 24.72 48.56
N PRO A 923 27.33 23.57 48.79
CA PRO A 923 25.88 23.51 48.87
C PRO A 923 25.31 24.38 50.00
N VAL A 924 24.16 25.00 49.74
CA VAL A 924 23.44 25.87 50.69
C VAL A 924 22.20 25.15 51.20
N THR A 925 22.03 25.15 52.52
CA THR A 925 20.83 24.63 53.19
C THR A 925 19.81 25.74 53.34
N LEU A 926 18.59 25.51 52.86
CA LEU A 926 17.48 26.45 52.95
C LEU A 926 16.41 25.90 53.90
N ARG A 927 16.14 26.64 54.98
CA ARG A 927 15.24 26.23 56.06
C ARG A 927 14.02 27.15 56.12
N LEU A 928 12.82 26.57 56.00
CA LEU A 928 11.55 27.26 55.75
C LEU A 928 10.51 26.89 56.80
N LEU A 929 9.88 27.87 57.45
CA LEU A 929 8.74 27.68 58.35
C LEU A 929 7.46 28.02 57.59
N VAL A 930 6.67 27.00 57.26
CA VAL A 930 5.41 27.12 56.51
C VAL A 930 4.23 26.90 57.47
N GLY A 931 3.19 27.73 57.41
CA GLY A 931 2.07 27.69 58.35
C GLY A 931 0.93 26.72 57.99
N VAL A 932 1.00 26.07 56.83
CA VAL A 932 0.06 25.06 56.30
C VAL A 932 0.83 24.06 55.41
N ASP A 933 0.30 22.84 55.23
CA ASP A 933 0.85 21.84 54.29
C ASP A 933 0.56 22.28 52.83
N ASP A 934 1.58 22.40 51.97
CA ASP A 934 1.43 22.85 50.57
C ASP A 934 2.64 22.46 49.68
N ASN A 935 2.47 22.49 48.35
CA ASN A 935 3.47 22.11 47.34
C ASN A 935 3.98 23.32 46.54
N TRP A 936 5.25 23.68 46.67
CA TRP A 936 5.83 24.91 46.08
C TRP A 936 6.99 24.62 45.10
N TYR A 937 7.42 25.65 44.38
CA TYR A 937 8.64 25.65 43.57
C TYR A 937 9.71 26.53 44.22
N ILE A 938 10.96 26.07 44.17
CA ILE A 938 12.16 26.83 44.51
C ILE A 938 12.98 27.01 43.24
N SER A 939 13.34 28.25 42.90
CA SER A 939 14.22 28.58 41.78
C SER A 939 15.46 29.31 42.30
N VAL A 940 16.65 28.97 41.77
CA VAL A 940 17.92 29.65 42.00
C VAL A 940 18.32 30.30 40.68
N SER A 941 18.61 31.60 40.69
CA SER A 941 19.03 32.38 39.52
C SER A 941 20.30 33.17 39.81
N ASP A 942 21.09 33.53 38.80
CA ASP A 942 22.26 34.40 38.95
C ASP A 942 21.88 35.88 39.15
N ILE A 943 22.87 36.78 39.28
CA ILE A 943 22.64 38.24 39.42
C ILE A 943 21.92 38.89 38.25
N HIS A 944 21.93 38.28 37.06
CA HIS A 944 21.24 38.76 35.88
C HIS A 944 19.82 38.18 35.77
N GLY A 945 19.40 37.36 36.73
CA GLY A 945 18.11 36.68 36.74
C GLY A 945 18.05 35.44 35.85
N LYS A 946 19.19 34.96 35.34
CA LYS A 946 19.23 33.70 34.57
C LYS A 946 19.03 32.52 35.51
N LEU A 947 18.05 31.68 35.23
CA LEU A 947 17.76 30.48 36.02
C LEU A 947 18.95 29.50 35.95
N VAL A 948 19.45 29.12 37.12
CA VAL A 948 20.56 28.18 37.32
C VAL A 948 20.01 26.79 37.66
N GLN A 949 19.05 26.73 38.60
CA GLN A 949 18.40 25.49 39.01
C GLN A 949 16.94 25.78 39.41
N GLN A 950 16.03 24.83 39.16
CA GLN A 950 14.69 24.85 39.74
C GLN A 950 14.31 23.45 40.22
N GLN A 951 13.64 23.37 41.37
CA GLN A 951 13.03 22.13 41.86
C GLN A 951 11.67 22.40 42.52
N LYS A 952 10.79 21.39 42.45
CA LYS A 952 9.49 21.39 43.15
C LYS A 952 9.62 20.62 44.46
N VAL A 953 9.12 21.19 45.55
CA VAL A 953 9.23 20.60 46.89
C VAL A 953 7.88 20.64 47.60
N SER A 954 7.53 19.52 48.23
CA SER A 954 6.37 19.38 49.10
C SER A 954 6.73 19.77 50.54
N PHE A 955 5.97 20.69 51.13
CA PHE A 955 6.17 21.17 52.50
C PHE A 955 5.01 20.81 53.40
N ARG A 956 5.31 20.51 54.67
CA ARG A 956 4.31 20.38 55.73
C ARG A 956 4.32 21.60 56.64
N LYS A 957 3.21 21.85 57.34
CA LYS A 957 3.09 22.86 58.38
C LYS A 957 4.17 22.64 59.44
N GLY A 958 5.02 23.65 59.64
CA GLY A 958 6.22 23.56 60.46
C GLY A 958 7.50 23.84 59.67
N TRP A 959 8.63 23.44 60.25
CA TRP A 959 9.95 23.66 59.66
C TRP A 959 10.30 22.56 58.65
N ASN A 960 10.65 23.00 57.44
CA ASN A 960 11.12 22.16 56.34
C ASN A 960 12.56 22.57 56.00
N THR A 961 13.36 21.63 55.48
CA THR A 961 14.76 21.86 55.11
C THR A 961 15.00 21.33 53.71
N VAL A 962 15.68 22.11 52.87
CA VAL A 962 15.98 21.78 51.48
C VAL A 962 17.45 22.08 51.20
N LEU A 963 18.19 21.11 50.68
CA LEU A 963 19.54 21.34 50.20
C LEU A 963 19.50 21.85 48.75
N LEU A 964 20.32 22.85 48.44
CA LEU A 964 20.54 23.38 47.10
C LEU A 964 22.03 23.35 46.82
N ASP A 965 22.46 22.52 45.87
CA ASP A 965 23.86 22.42 45.52
C ASP A 965 24.25 23.44 44.46
N ILE A 966 25.10 24.38 44.86
CA ILE A 966 25.73 25.39 44.00
C ILE A 966 27.26 25.27 44.08
N SER A 967 27.77 24.06 44.36
CA SER A 967 29.21 23.80 44.47
C SER A 967 29.95 24.08 43.15
N THR A 968 29.35 23.70 42.02
CA THR A 968 29.88 23.87 40.65
C THR A 968 29.73 25.27 40.07
N GLU A 969 28.93 26.12 40.70
CA GLU A 969 28.59 27.44 40.16
C GLU A 969 29.70 28.48 40.43
N PRO A 970 29.95 29.43 39.50
CA PRO A 970 30.94 30.50 39.69
C PRO A 970 30.71 31.35 40.95
N ALA A 971 31.79 31.94 41.48
CA ALA A 971 31.67 32.91 42.57
C ALA A 971 30.84 34.12 42.13
N GLY A 972 29.85 34.51 42.94
CA GLY A 972 28.82 35.46 42.55
C GLY A 972 27.63 35.49 43.52
N ILE A 973 26.67 36.39 43.29
CA ILE A 973 25.43 36.44 44.07
C ILE A 973 24.33 35.68 43.31
N TYR A 974 23.57 34.86 44.03
CA TYR A 974 22.45 34.10 43.49
C TYR A 974 21.17 34.44 44.24
N SER A 975 20.05 34.38 43.55
CA SER A 975 18.73 34.79 44.01
C SER A 975 17.82 33.58 44.08
N ILE A 976 17.31 33.24 45.27
CA ILE A 976 16.47 32.07 45.50
C ILE A 976 15.03 32.49 45.71
N SER A 977 14.12 32.15 44.79
CA SER A 977 12.72 32.55 44.83
C SER A 977 11.77 31.39 45.14
N LEU A 978 10.75 31.67 45.93
CA LEU A 978 9.72 30.74 46.40
C LEU A 978 8.34 31.15 45.86
N GLY A 979 7.61 30.20 45.26
CA GLY A 979 6.33 30.50 44.60
C GLY A 979 5.46 29.28 44.30
N ARG A 980 4.18 29.55 43.97
CA ARG A 980 3.17 28.56 43.60
C ARG A 980 2.51 28.98 42.29
N GLY A 981 2.39 28.06 41.33
CA GLY A 981 1.68 28.28 40.06
C GLY A 981 2.14 29.50 39.26
N GLY A 982 3.45 29.78 39.24
CA GLY A 982 4.03 30.93 38.52
C GLY A 982 3.97 32.28 39.25
N LYS A 983 3.35 32.37 40.44
CA LYS A 983 3.39 33.57 41.30
C LYS A 983 4.43 33.42 42.40
N TRP A 984 5.48 34.23 42.34
CA TRP A 984 6.60 34.28 43.29
C TRP A 984 6.31 35.28 44.40
N LYS A 985 6.53 34.92 45.68
CA LYS A 985 6.17 35.76 46.83
C LYS A 985 7.31 36.10 47.79
N LYS A 986 8.44 35.38 47.74
CA LYS A 986 9.61 35.73 48.57
C LYS A 986 10.90 35.28 47.88
N THR A 987 11.91 36.13 47.96
CA THR A 987 13.21 35.95 47.33
C THR A 987 14.32 36.18 48.35
N ILE A 988 15.36 35.35 48.32
CA ILE A 988 16.47 35.34 49.28
C ILE A 988 17.77 35.34 48.49
N SER A 989 18.59 36.37 48.69
CA SER A 989 19.92 36.43 48.06
C SER A 989 20.95 35.65 48.87
N ILE A 990 21.77 34.87 48.18
CA ILE A 990 22.91 34.15 48.73
C ILE A 990 24.18 34.51 47.95
N VAL A 991 25.33 34.47 48.62
CA VAL A 991 26.63 34.78 48.00
C VAL A 991 27.46 33.50 47.92
N LYS A 992 27.85 33.11 46.72
CA LYS A 992 28.88 32.11 46.47
C LYS A 992 30.25 32.81 46.50
N ARG A 993 31.16 32.30 47.33
CA ARG A 993 32.59 32.68 47.32
C ARG A 993 33.39 31.73 46.45
#